data_AF-A0A7R9WEA0-F1
#
_entry.id   AF-A0A7R9WEA0-F1
#
_cell.length_a   1.000
_cell.length_b   1.000
_cell.length_c   1.000
_cell.angle_alpha   90.00
_cell.angle_beta   90.00
_cell.angle_gamma   90.00
#
_symmetry.space_group_name_H-M   'P 1'
#
loop_
_entity.id
_entity.type
_entity.pdbx_description
1 polymer ?
#
loop_
_entity_poly.entity_id
_entity_poly.type
_entity_poly.pdbx_seq_one_letter_code
_entity_poly.pdbx_strand_id
1 'polypeptide(L)'
;MRWLVTLLYIIAIIVFSVLAFNGGQTWNDRQEGIAFIVIVAFVSLVWGFTAVMAIGGGDMPVSISFLNSLSGFSTSCAGFMLVNKALVVSGAFVGCSGIILTIVMCKAMNRSISNVLIGGFGDGATKKGGAKKAKKAEGTVKEVTAEDVVDMMTSAKNIIIVPGYGMAVAKAQHAIADMTISLRARGINVRFAIHPVAGRLPGHMNVLLAEARVPYDIILGMEEINHDFPSTDVVLVIGANDTVNPAAQTDPDSPIAGMPVLEVWKAAQTIVMKRSLRVGYAGVDNPLFVNDNNSMFLGDAKKSVDKLVDLLRAIEPVKTTTRTDSDGTNDVEAPEEKAKPIVDEFIAQIPELQEKSFVKVGVATEVSVGEKRVSIVPSTVKKMLRHGMLVLVQSGAGDGGGFYDEEYESHGAKILPDAESVYSEADVIVKIKEPEDHPVTGMHEINMVPAGKTLISFVGPRTDSGKALMDRASDANINLLAVDAIPRISRAQSLDVLSSQAKIAGYRAVVEAAHVYQRFLNGEVTAAGKFDACTVLVVGAGVAGLAAIGAAANMGAIVRAFDTRLETMDQVESMGGSFLVLKFKDKDGGGDAAGYAKVMSEEFYAKEMEMFREQAKECQVIITTAAIPGRPAPKLIMKDAVDNMQAGSVIVDLAGATGGNCELTRPGETYVYNNKVTIIGTTDLISKMSWQASSMYSNNMSNLMELLCPKPTNKDDERKFSINMEDQVIRGMTVVKDGDITWPPPEDVTRTAAAPKKEAEFEDEGSPEGQPKEKKESVFSKRVWDLTTVGELCLIVFAAFFFGIVAAYAPITFISQLLYFILAGFLGYYLIWSVEPALFSPLMSTSNSLSGVVILGGMLMASLPRGSAANVLGCTAITVAAINVFGGFAVSYRMLLMFKKEEH
;
A
#
# COMPACT_ATOMS: atom_id res chain seq x y z
N MET A 1 -6.98 42.27 -23.22
CA MET A 1 -7.08 43.56 -22.49
C MET A 1 -6.53 43.47 -21.07
N ARG A 2 -6.97 42.53 -20.21
CA ARG A 2 -6.42 42.37 -18.85
C ARG A 2 -4.92 42.01 -18.81
N TRP A 3 -4.38 41.20 -19.75
CA TRP A 3 -2.95 40.83 -19.79
C TRP A 3 -2.04 42.05 -19.92
N LEU A 4 -2.44 42.97 -20.79
CA LEU A 4 -1.78 44.26 -20.95
C LEU A 4 -1.87 45.09 -19.68
N VAL A 5 -3.00 45.07 -18.96
CA VAL A 5 -3.14 45.77 -17.67
C VAL A 5 -2.23 45.16 -16.60
N THR A 6 -2.10 43.83 -16.53
CA THR A 6 -1.15 43.15 -15.63
C THR A 6 0.30 43.46 -15.99
N LEU A 7 0.64 43.44 -17.28
CA LEU A 7 1.95 43.83 -17.76
C LEU A 7 2.27 45.28 -17.39
N LEU A 8 1.30 46.19 -17.53
CA LEU A 8 1.43 47.60 -17.13
C LEU A 8 1.63 47.74 -15.63
N TYR A 9 0.92 46.96 -14.79
CA TYR A 9 1.16 46.96 -13.34
C TYR A 9 2.56 46.48 -12.99
N ILE A 10 3.04 45.40 -13.61
CA ILE A 10 4.39 44.87 -13.40
C ILE A 10 5.45 45.88 -13.85
N ILE A 11 5.28 46.48 -15.02
CA ILE A 11 6.19 47.52 -15.54
C ILE A 11 6.19 48.72 -14.60
N ALA A 12 5.03 49.19 -14.14
CA ALA A 12 4.93 50.31 -13.20
C ALA A 12 5.65 49.98 -11.88
N ILE A 13 5.44 48.80 -11.31
CA ILE A 13 6.12 48.35 -10.09
C ILE A 13 7.64 48.33 -10.29
N ILE A 14 8.14 47.77 -11.40
CA ILE A 14 9.57 47.71 -11.71
C ILE A 14 10.14 49.12 -11.89
N VAL A 15 9.50 49.97 -12.69
CA VAL A 15 9.96 51.34 -12.95
C VAL A 15 10.02 52.15 -11.66
N PHE A 16 8.96 52.16 -10.85
CA PHE A 16 8.96 52.90 -9.58
C PHE A 16 9.91 52.30 -8.55
N SER A 17 10.14 50.98 -8.55
CA SER A 17 11.16 50.35 -7.69
C SER A 17 12.58 50.73 -8.09
N VAL A 18 12.87 50.79 -9.39
CA VAL A 18 14.17 51.26 -9.92
C VAL A 18 14.37 52.74 -9.65
N LEU A 19 13.33 53.57 -9.77
CA LEU A 19 13.39 54.99 -9.40
C LEU A 19 13.61 55.17 -7.89
N ALA A 20 12.96 54.35 -7.04
CA ALA A 20 13.21 54.34 -5.60
C ALA A 20 14.66 53.95 -5.26
N PHE A 21 15.27 53.02 -6.01
CA PHE A 21 16.65 52.57 -5.83
C PHE A 21 17.69 53.59 -6.33
N ASN A 22 17.48 54.17 -7.52
CA ASN A 22 18.40 55.13 -8.14
C ASN A 22 18.28 56.55 -7.58
N GLY A 23 17.25 56.82 -6.78
CA GLY A 23 17.11 58.08 -6.05
C GLY A 23 18.38 58.44 -5.27
N GLY A 24 19.11 57.46 -4.73
CA GLY A 24 20.35 57.70 -3.98
C GLY A 24 21.54 58.27 -4.77
N GLN A 25 21.53 58.28 -6.11
CA GLN A 25 22.63 58.87 -6.91
C GLN A 25 22.24 60.03 -7.82
N THR A 26 20.96 60.23 -8.11
CA THR A 26 20.49 61.33 -8.99
C THR A 26 19.48 62.28 -8.35
N TRP A 27 18.87 61.90 -7.22
CA TRP A 27 17.78 62.66 -6.60
C TRP A 27 18.05 62.84 -5.10
N ASN A 28 18.55 64.02 -4.75
CA ASN A 28 19.29 64.24 -3.50
C ASN A 28 18.44 64.30 -2.21
N ASP A 29 17.22 63.73 -2.19
CA ASP A 29 16.32 63.84 -1.04
C ASP A 29 15.65 62.52 -0.62
N ARG A 30 15.85 62.15 0.66
CA ARG A 30 15.31 60.91 1.28
C ARG A 30 13.77 60.83 1.23
N GLN A 31 13.11 61.98 1.05
CA GLN A 31 11.65 62.08 0.95
C GLN A 31 11.12 61.54 -0.39
N GLU A 32 11.85 61.71 -1.49
CA GLU A 32 11.42 61.28 -2.82
C GLU A 32 11.47 59.76 -2.98
N GLY A 33 12.49 59.10 -2.43
CA GLY A 33 12.57 57.63 -2.38
C GLY A 33 11.42 56.99 -1.59
N ILE A 34 11.01 57.62 -0.47
CA ILE A 34 9.85 57.17 0.31
C ILE A 34 8.56 57.32 -0.51
N ALA A 35 8.40 58.42 -1.26
CA ALA A 35 7.24 58.62 -2.12
C ALA A 35 7.11 57.51 -3.17
N PHE A 36 8.21 57.10 -3.82
CA PHE A 36 8.20 55.99 -4.78
C PHE A 36 7.86 54.64 -4.12
N ILE A 37 8.36 54.36 -2.90
CA ILE A 37 8.00 53.14 -2.16
C ILE A 37 6.49 53.12 -1.84
N VAL A 38 5.91 54.26 -1.45
CA VAL A 38 4.47 54.38 -1.19
C VAL A 38 3.67 54.17 -2.48
N ILE A 39 4.13 54.70 -3.62
CA ILE A 39 3.51 54.46 -4.93
C ILE A 39 3.56 52.97 -5.29
N VAL A 40 4.72 52.32 -5.14
CA VAL A 40 4.87 50.88 -5.39
C VAL A 40 3.93 50.07 -4.51
N ALA A 41 3.80 50.41 -3.22
CA ALA A 41 2.87 49.75 -2.31
C ALA A 41 1.41 49.91 -2.74
N PHE A 42 1.00 51.13 -3.14
CA PHE A 42 -0.35 51.39 -3.62
C PHE A 42 -0.67 50.64 -4.91
N VAL A 43 0.24 50.66 -5.89
CA VAL A 43 0.08 49.93 -7.16
C VAL A 43 0.01 48.43 -6.91
N SER A 44 0.83 47.90 -6.01
CA SER A 44 0.82 46.47 -5.63
C SER A 44 -0.49 46.07 -4.94
N LEU A 45 -1.07 46.94 -4.11
CA LEU A 45 -2.37 46.72 -3.48
C LEU A 45 -3.49 46.62 -4.52
N VAL A 46 -3.55 47.58 -5.45
CA VAL A 46 -4.57 47.59 -6.51
C VAL A 46 -4.41 46.37 -7.42
N TRP A 47 -3.18 46.00 -7.76
CA TRP A 47 -2.92 44.80 -8.55
C TRP A 47 -3.32 43.52 -7.81
N GLY A 48 -2.93 43.36 -6.54
CA GLY A 48 -3.29 42.21 -5.73
C GLY A 48 -4.81 42.04 -5.61
N PHE A 49 -5.54 43.13 -5.33
CA PHE A 49 -7.00 43.11 -5.26
C PHE A 49 -7.65 42.71 -6.60
N THR A 50 -7.22 43.34 -7.70
CA THR A 50 -7.79 43.06 -9.03
C THR A 50 -7.41 41.69 -9.57
N ALA A 51 -6.24 41.16 -9.22
CA ALA A 51 -5.80 39.82 -9.56
C ALA A 51 -6.65 38.75 -8.86
N VAL A 52 -6.89 38.89 -7.54
CA VAL A 52 -7.69 37.92 -6.77
C VAL A 52 -9.17 37.94 -7.19
N MET A 53 -9.73 39.11 -7.47
CA MET A 53 -11.13 39.23 -7.93
C MET A 53 -11.39 38.55 -9.28
N ALA A 54 -10.35 38.25 -10.06
CA ALA A 54 -10.48 37.56 -11.35
C ALA A 54 -10.49 36.02 -11.23
N ILE A 55 -10.28 35.47 -10.04
CA ILE A 55 -10.13 34.03 -9.81
C ILE A 55 -11.50 33.39 -9.58
N GLY A 56 -11.77 32.30 -10.30
CA GLY A 56 -13.02 31.54 -10.18
C GLY A 56 -13.16 30.82 -8.85
N GLY A 57 -14.39 30.56 -8.41
CA GLY A 57 -14.68 29.88 -7.14
C GLY A 57 -14.06 28.48 -6.99
N GLY A 58 -13.91 27.75 -8.10
CA GLY A 58 -13.24 26.45 -8.12
C GLY A 58 -11.71 26.53 -7.97
N ASP A 59 -11.12 27.69 -8.26
CA ASP A 59 -9.67 27.93 -8.29
C ASP A 59 -9.16 28.67 -7.04
N MET A 60 -10.06 29.09 -6.16
CA MET A 60 -9.74 29.74 -4.89
C MET A 60 -8.71 28.97 -4.04
N PRO A 61 -8.77 27.62 -3.92
CA PRO A 61 -7.86 26.89 -3.04
C PRO A 61 -6.41 26.94 -3.53
N VAL A 62 -6.22 26.77 -4.85
CA VAL A 62 -4.92 26.85 -5.52
C VAL A 62 -4.32 28.25 -5.36
N SER A 63 -5.17 29.27 -5.44
CA SER A 63 -4.79 30.67 -5.35
C SER A 63 -4.40 31.08 -3.93
N ILE A 64 -5.08 30.55 -2.90
CA ILE A 64 -4.71 30.75 -1.49
C ILE A 64 -3.31 30.18 -1.24
N SER A 65 -3.03 28.97 -1.72
CA SER A 65 -1.70 28.36 -1.60
C SER A 65 -0.61 29.20 -2.30
N PHE A 66 -0.92 29.75 -3.47
CA PHE A 66 0.01 30.61 -4.21
C PHE A 66 0.26 31.94 -3.48
N LEU A 67 -0.78 32.59 -2.96
CA LEU A 67 -0.62 33.81 -2.16
C LEU A 67 0.18 33.57 -0.88
N ASN A 68 -0.01 32.41 -0.24
CA ASN A 68 0.79 32.02 0.92
C ASN A 68 2.28 31.88 0.57
N SER A 69 2.59 31.33 -0.61
CA SER A 69 3.95 31.26 -1.14
C SER A 69 4.61 32.64 -1.27
N LEU A 70 3.87 33.62 -1.81
CA LEU A 70 4.37 35.01 -1.95
C LEU A 70 4.74 35.63 -0.60
N SER A 71 4.02 35.28 0.47
CA SER A 71 4.35 35.73 1.83
C SER A 71 5.69 35.16 2.33
N GLY A 72 5.99 33.90 1.98
CA GLY A 72 7.28 33.26 2.27
C GLY A 72 8.45 33.90 1.51
N PHE A 73 8.28 34.19 0.22
CA PHE A 73 9.31 34.91 -0.54
C PHE A 73 9.53 36.34 -0.03
N SER A 74 8.46 37.04 0.34
CA SER A 74 8.56 38.35 1.00
C SER A 74 9.34 38.28 2.32
N THR A 75 9.09 37.25 3.13
CA THR A 75 9.83 36.98 4.38
C THR A 75 11.32 36.72 4.12
N SER A 76 11.64 36.01 3.03
CA SER A 76 13.03 35.79 2.61
C SER A 76 13.72 37.09 2.21
N CYS A 77 13.04 37.95 1.44
CA CYS A 77 13.50 39.28 1.08
C CYS A 77 13.77 40.17 2.31
N ALA A 78 12.89 40.13 3.30
CA ALA A 78 13.11 40.80 4.59
C ALA A 78 14.33 40.22 5.32
N GLY A 79 14.55 38.90 5.25
CA GLY A 79 15.73 38.24 5.79
C GLY A 79 17.03 38.70 5.14
N PHE A 80 17.05 38.86 3.80
CA PHE A 80 18.19 39.41 3.09
C PHE A 80 18.49 40.86 3.53
N MET A 81 17.44 41.68 3.63
CA MET A 81 17.55 43.08 4.07
C MET A 81 18.09 43.20 5.51
N LEU A 82 17.68 42.30 6.40
CA LEU A 82 18.06 42.30 7.82
C LEU A 82 19.30 41.46 8.14
N VAL A 83 19.92 40.84 7.13
CA VAL A 83 21.07 39.94 7.29
C VAL A 83 20.74 38.80 8.28
N ASN A 84 19.50 38.33 8.28
CA ASN A 84 18.99 37.35 9.23
C ASN A 84 18.78 36.00 8.54
N LYS A 85 19.67 35.05 8.81
CA LYS A 85 19.64 33.71 8.23
C LYS A 85 18.35 32.95 8.53
N ALA A 86 17.78 33.12 9.73
CA ALA A 86 16.54 32.44 10.11
C ALA A 86 15.34 32.94 9.28
N LEU A 87 15.25 34.25 9.04
CA LEU A 87 14.22 34.82 8.16
C LEU A 87 14.38 34.34 6.71
N VAL A 88 15.62 34.27 6.21
CA VAL A 88 15.90 33.76 4.85
C VAL A 88 15.48 32.31 4.71
N VAL A 89 15.90 31.44 5.65
CA VAL A 89 15.62 30.01 5.61
C VAL A 89 14.12 29.73 5.79
N SER A 90 13.49 30.29 6.83
CA SER A 90 12.06 30.08 7.09
C SER A 90 11.17 30.65 5.98
N GLY A 91 11.53 31.82 5.42
CA GLY A 91 10.83 32.38 4.28
C GLY A 91 10.93 31.48 3.04
N ALA A 92 12.11 30.92 2.77
CA ALA A 92 12.31 30.01 1.63
C ALA A 92 11.47 28.74 1.78
N PHE A 93 11.40 28.17 2.98
CA PHE A 93 10.55 27.01 3.27
C PHE A 93 9.07 27.29 3.01
N VAL A 94 8.54 28.40 3.55
CA VAL A 94 7.13 28.79 3.35
C VAL A 94 6.85 29.10 1.87
N GLY A 95 7.79 29.76 1.19
CA GLY A 95 7.69 30.09 -0.23
C GLY A 95 7.64 28.85 -1.11
N CYS A 96 8.63 27.97 -0.99
CA CYS A 96 8.70 26.71 -1.74
C CYS A 96 7.50 25.80 -1.43
N SER A 97 7.07 25.72 -0.15
CA SER A 97 5.88 24.97 0.25
C SER A 97 4.64 25.38 -0.51
N GLY A 98 4.34 26.67 -0.55
CA GLY A 98 3.15 27.17 -1.20
C GLY A 98 3.16 26.91 -2.71
N ILE A 99 4.31 27.06 -3.38
CA ILE A 99 4.42 26.74 -4.83
C ILE A 99 4.16 25.27 -5.08
N ILE A 100 4.81 24.38 -4.31
CA ILE A 100 4.70 22.94 -4.52
C ILE A 100 3.27 22.48 -4.31
N LEU A 101 2.64 22.92 -3.22
CA LEU A 101 1.24 22.59 -2.96
C LEU A 101 0.33 23.13 -4.07
N THR A 102 0.57 24.35 -4.56
CA THR A 102 -0.12 24.90 -5.74
C THR A 102 0.05 24.00 -6.97
N ILE A 103 1.25 23.47 -7.24
CA ILE A 103 1.51 22.56 -8.37
C ILE A 103 0.77 21.23 -8.20
N VAL A 104 0.83 20.62 -7.01
CA VAL A 104 0.15 19.35 -6.71
C VAL A 104 -1.35 19.50 -6.90
N MET A 105 -1.93 20.61 -6.43
CA MET A 105 -3.35 20.90 -6.59
C MET A 105 -3.73 21.14 -8.06
N CYS A 106 -2.92 21.90 -8.81
CA CYS A 106 -3.09 22.11 -10.24
C CYS A 106 -3.08 20.78 -11.01
N LYS A 107 -2.13 19.89 -10.71
CA LYS A 107 -2.01 18.57 -11.33
C LYS A 107 -3.23 17.69 -11.00
N ALA A 108 -3.68 17.70 -9.74
CA ALA A 108 -4.85 16.94 -9.32
C ALA A 108 -6.17 17.45 -9.95
N MET A 109 -6.22 18.73 -10.35
CA MET A 109 -7.33 19.35 -11.08
C MET A 109 -7.18 19.27 -12.60
N ASN A 110 -6.08 18.69 -13.10
CA ASN A 110 -5.64 18.74 -14.50
C ASN A 110 -5.71 20.15 -15.14
N ARG A 111 -5.27 21.17 -14.40
CA ARG A 111 -5.20 22.56 -14.88
C ARG A 111 -3.79 23.13 -14.69
N SER A 112 -3.28 23.83 -15.68
CA SER A 112 -1.97 24.48 -15.57
C SER A 112 -2.02 25.67 -14.60
N ILE A 113 -0.90 25.93 -13.92
CA ILE A 113 -0.78 27.05 -12.98
C ILE A 113 -1.04 28.41 -13.65
N SER A 114 -0.66 28.55 -14.93
CA SER A 114 -0.96 29.73 -15.74
C SER A 114 -2.47 29.90 -15.95
N ASN A 115 -3.19 28.82 -16.25
CA ASN A 115 -4.64 28.86 -16.48
C ASN A 115 -5.44 29.06 -15.18
N VAL A 116 -4.81 28.92 -14.02
CA VAL A 116 -5.43 29.19 -12.72
C VAL A 116 -5.15 30.62 -12.27
N LEU A 117 -3.88 31.04 -12.27
CA LEU A 117 -3.46 32.36 -11.80
C LEU A 117 -3.74 33.48 -12.81
N ILE A 118 -3.73 33.13 -14.10
CA ILE A 118 -4.01 34.01 -15.24
C ILE A 118 -5.37 33.64 -15.87
N GLY A 119 -6.14 32.71 -15.27
CA GLY A 119 -7.36 32.10 -15.82
C GLY A 119 -8.56 33.00 -16.10
N GLY A 120 -8.50 34.29 -15.76
CA GLY A 120 -9.46 35.29 -16.23
C GLY A 120 -9.09 35.93 -17.59
N PHE A 121 -8.00 35.48 -18.22
CA PHE A 121 -7.39 36.13 -19.37
C PHE A 121 -7.64 35.30 -20.61
N GLY A 122 -8.84 35.48 -21.15
CA GLY A 122 -9.17 35.20 -22.54
C GLY A 122 -8.55 33.91 -23.08
N ASP A 123 -9.18 32.79 -22.79
CA ASP A 123 -9.41 31.84 -23.87
C ASP A 123 -10.47 32.50 -24.79
N GLY A 124 -9.99 33.50 -25.52
CA GLY A 124 -10.65 33.90 -26.74
C GLY A 124 -10.52 32.70 -27.63
N ALA A 125 -11.56 31.87 -27.63
CA ALA A 125 -12.12 31.24 -28.80
C ALA A 125 -11.20 31.37 -30.02
N THR A 126 -10.10 30.61 -30.05
CA THR A 126 -9.48 30.26 -31.31
C THR A 126 -10.50 29.34 -31.96
N LYS A 127 -11.37 29.99 -32.74
CA LYS A 127 -12.21 29.42 -33.78
C LYS A 127 -11.35 28.52 -34.68
N LYS A 128 -11.15 27.28 -34.27
CA LYS A 128 -10.95 26.11 -35.12
C LYS A 128 -11.60 24.93 -34.41
N GLY A 129 -12.83 24.65 -34.81
CA GLY A 129 -13.73 23.69 -34.18
C GLY A 129 -14.64 24.40 -33.18
N GLY A 130 -15.91 24.62 -33.54
CA GLY A 130 -16.88 25.10 -32.57
C GLY A 130 -16.84 24.20 -31.34
N ALA A 131 -16.85 24.80 -30.14
CA ALA A 131 -17.14 24.06 -28.93
C ALA A 131 -18.47 23.33 -29.16
N LYS A 132 -18.40 22.06 -29.55
CA LYS A 132 -19.54 21.18 -29.41
C LYS A 132 -19.85 21.27 -27.92
N LYS A 133 -21.04 21.76 -27.58
CA LYS A 133 -21.60 21.52 -26.24
C LYS A 133 -21.25 20.08 -25.89
N ALA A 134 -20.58 19.88 -24.75
CA ALA A 134 -20.32 18.55 -24.23
C ALA A 134 -21.56 17.70 -24.50
N LYS A 135 -21.40 16.54 -25.13
CA LYS A 135 -22.52 15.68 -25.50
C LYS A 135 -23.37 15.52 -24.25
N LYS A 136 -24.60 16.08 -24.30
CA LYS A 136 -25.54 15.93 -23.21
C LYS A 136 -25.71 14.43 -23.02
N ALA A 137 -25.52 13.93 -21.80
CA ALA A 137 -25.69 12.51 -21.54
C ALA A 137 -27.14 12.14 -21.90
N GLU A 138 -27.33 11.46 -23.03
CA GLU A 138 -28.62 11.01 -23.52
C GLU A 138 -28.93 9.67 -22.83
N GLY A 139 -29.88 9.68 -21.90
CA GLY A 139 -30.30 8.50 -21.17
C GLY A 139 -31.33 8.84 -20.09
N THR A 140 -32.05 7.83 -19.61
CA THR A 140 -33.05 7.99 -18.55
C THR A 140 -32.39 7.84 -17.20
N VAL A 141 -32.53 8.86 -16.35
CA VAL A 141 -32.04 8.83 -14.96
C VAL A 141 -32.96 7.94 -14.12
N LYS A 142 -32.38 6.96 -13.40
CA LYS A 142 -33.11 6.10 -12.45
C LYS A 142 -33.09 6.75 -11.07
N GLU A 143 -34.24 7.16 -10.56
CA GLU A 143 -34.35 7.67 -9.18
C GLU A 143 -34.78 6.55 -8.23
N VAL A 144 -34.21 6.52 -7.02
CA VAL A 144 -34.50 5.51 -5.98
C VAL A 144 -34.98 6.17 -4.69
N THR A 145 -35.79 5.44 -3.93
CA THR A 145 -36.28 5.89 -2.62
C THR A 145 -35.29 5.54 -1.50
N ALA A 146 -35.50 6.06 -0.29
CA ALA A 146 -34.57 5.79 0.81
C ALA A 146 -34.62 4.32 1.24
N GLU A 147 -35.80 3.72 1.12
CA GLU A 147 -36.11 2.34 1.42
C GLU A 147 -35.34 1.41 0.46
N ASP A 148 -35.37 1.69 -0.85
CA ASP A 148 -34.60 0.94 -1.86
C ASP A 148 -33.08 1.02 -1.59
N VAL A 149 -32.59 2.19 -1.17
CA VAL A 149 -31.17 2.39 -0.84
C VAL A 149 -30.77 1.57 0.38
N VAL A 150 -31.63 1.49 1.40
CA VAL A 150 -31.37 0.65 2.58
C VAL A 150 -31.38 -0.84 2.23
N ASP A 151 -32.29 -1.28 1.37
CA ASP A 151 -32.33 -2.69 0.92
C ASP A 151 -31.07 -3.06 0.13
N MET A 152 -30.62 -2.18 -0.77
CA MET A 152 -29.35 -2.37 -1.49
C MET A 152 -28.14 -2.38 -0.56
N MET A 153 -28.08 -1.49 0.43
CA MET A 153 -26.99 -1.45 1.41
C MET A 153 -26.98 -2.68 2.33
N THR A 154 -28.14 -3.11 2.82
CA THR A 154 -28.23 -4.25 3.74
C THR A 154 -28.00 -5.60 3.06
N SER A 155 -28.20 -5.69 1.75
CA SER A 155 -27.91 -6.88 0.94
C SER A 155 -26.45 -6.95 0.46
N ALA A 156 -25.68 -5.87 0.60
CA ALA A 156 -24.29 -5.79 0.15
C ALA A 156 -23.31 -6.36 1.17
N LYS A 157 -22.17 -6.90 0.70
CA LYS A 157 -21.05 -7.33 1.54
C LYS A 157 -19.94 -6.29 1.59
N ASN A 158 -19.69 -5.61 0.47
CA ASN A 158 -18.69 -4.57 0.33
C ASN A 158 -19.33 -3.26 -0.13
N ILE A 159 -19.21 -2.22 0.71
CA ILE A 159 -19.69 -0.86 0.42
C ILE A 159 -18.51 0.11 0.40
N ILE A 160 -18.43 0.93 -0.64
CA ILE A 160 -17.49 2.06 -0.70
C ILE A 160 -18.27 3.38 -0.65
N ILE A 161 -17.89 4.27 0.25
CA ILE A 161 -18.45 5.62 0.38
C ILE A 161 -17.49 6.62 -0.24
N VAL A 162 -17.98 7.42 -1.20
CA VAL A 162 -17.23 8.49 -1.87
C VAL A 162 -17.75 9.84 -1.41
N PRO A 163 -17.15 10.48 -0.38
CA PRO A 163 -17.58 11.79 0.07
C PRO A 163 -17.10 12.89 -0.86
N GLY A 164 -17.92 13.93 -1.01
CA GLY A 164 -17.59 15.12 -1.80
C GLY A 164 -18.04 16.42 -1.15
N TYR A 165 -17.86 17.52 -1.86
CA TYR A 165 -18.13 18.85 -1.32
C TYR A 165 -19.60 19.05 -0.89
N GLY A 166 -20.56 18.37 -1.53
CA GLY A 166 -21.97 18.40 -1.12
C GLY A 166 -22.21 17.87 0.29
N MET A 167 -21.45 16.86 0.72
CA MET A 167 -21.47 16.36 2.10
C MET A 167 -21.01 17.44 3.10
N ALA A 168 -19.89 18.10 2.78
CA ALA A 168 -19.29 19.13 3.63
C ALA A 168 -20.22 20.34 3.81
N VAL A 169 -20.86 20.80 2.73
CA VAL A 169 -21.82 21.92 2.80
C VAL A 169 -23.02 21.57 3.66
N ALA A 170 -23.49 20.32 3.58
CA ALA A 170 -24.62 19.84 4.37
C ALA A 170 -24.25 19.51 5.82
N LYS A 171 -22.94 19.50 6.17
CA LYS A 171 -22.42 19.02 7.46
C LYS A 171 -22.86 17.60 7.79
N ALA A 172 -22.78 16.70 6.81
CA ALA A 172 -23.27 15.32 6.93
C ALA A 172 -22.23 14.32 7.49
N GLN A 173 -21.03 14.77 7.87
CA GLN A 173 -19.93 13.89 8.28
C GLN A 173 -20.28 12.99 9.48
N HIS A 174 -20.99 13.50 10.48
CA HIS A 174 -21.43 12.71 11.63
C HIS A 174 -22.51 11.70 11.27
N ALA A 175 -23.47 12.08 10.41
CA ALA A 175 -24.53 11.18 9.94
C ALA A 175 -23.94 10.00 9.15
N ILE A 176 -22.90 10.25 8.35
CA ILE A 176 -22.20 9.20 7.60
C ILE A 176 -21.37 8.30 8.52
N ALA A 177 -20.76 8.85 9.58
CA ALA A 177 -20.09 8.06 10.59
C ALA A 177 -21.08 7.11 11.31
N ASP A 178 -22.23 7.62 11.74
CA ASP A 178 -23.31 6.83 12.36
C ASP A 178 -23.83 5.72 11.41
N MET A 179 -24.00 6.05 10.13
CA MET A 179 -24.38 5.08 9.09
C MET A 179 -23.32 3.99 8.95
N THR A 180 -22.04 4.38 8.94
CA THR A 180 -20.91 3.45 8.83
C THR A 180 -20.84 2.50 10.01
N ILE A 181 -21.02 3.01 11.24
CA ILE A 181 -21.09 2.18 12.45
C ILE A 181 -22.25 1.20 12.34
N SER A 182 -23.44 1.66 11.92
CA SER A 182 -24.64 0.83 11.81
C SER A 182 -24.51 -0.27 10.75
N LEU A 183 -23.85 0.00 9.63
CA LEU A 183 -23.57 -0.98 8.58
C LEU A 183 -22.50 -1.98 9.01
N ARG A 184 -21.41 -1.53 9.64
CA ARG A 184 -20.35 -2.41 10.15
C ARG A 184 -20.83 -3.32 11.27
N ALA A 185 -21.74 -2.85 12.13
CA ALA A 185 -22.38 -3.68 13.16
C ALA A 185 -23.17 -4.87 12.56
N ARG A 186 -23.56 -4.79 11.29
CA ARG A 186 -24.23 -5.87 10.53
C ARG A 186 -23.24 -6.79 9.80
N GLY A 187 -21.93 -6.62 10.01
CA GLY A 187 -20.89 -7.42 9.36
C GLY A 187 -20.56 -6.99 7.92
N ILE A 188 -21.01 -5.80 7.50
CA ILE A 188 -20.75 -5.26 6.15
C ILE A 188 -19.38 -4.56 6.16
N ASN A 189 -18.56 -4.84 5.15
CA ASN A 189 -17.27 -4.18 4.96
C ASN A 189 -17.46 -2.80 4.33
N VAL A 190 -17.27 -1.73 5.11
CA VAL A 190 -17.47 -0.34 4.68
C VAL A 190 -16.14 0.40 4.63
N ARG A 191 -15.81 0.98 3.47
CA ARG A 191 -14.57 1.74 3.22
C ARG A 191 -14.87 3.10 2.57
N PHE A 192 -13.99 4.06 2.71
CA PHE A 192 -14.09 5.40 2.13
C PHE A 192 -13.06 5.59 1.03
N ALA A 193 -13.49 6.15 -0.11
CA ALA A 193 -12.61 6.53 -1.21
C ALA A 193 -12.49 8.05 -1.27
N ILE A 194 -11.29 8.59 -1.00
CA ILE A 194 -11.08 10.04 -1.00
C ILE A 194 -10.31 10.47 -2.24
N HIS A 195 -10.92 11.37 -3.01
CA HIS A 195 -10.24 12.07 -4.08
C HIS A 195 -9.45 13.27 -3.52
N PRO A 196 -8.20 13.53 -3.94
CA PRO A 196 -7.35 14.61 -3.38
C PRO A 196 -7.94 16.02 -3.53
N VAL A 197 -8.77 16.23 -4.54
CA VAL A 197 -9.49 17.50 -4.82
C VAL A 197 -10.93 17.49 -4.27
N ALA A 198 -11.33 16.48 -3.49
CA ALA A 198 -12.66 16.47 -2.89
C ALA A 198 -12.79 17.60 -1.85
N GLY A 199 -13.61 18.60 -2.16
CA GLY A 199 -13.89 19.72 -1.25
C GLY A 199 -13.38 21.06 -1.75
N ARG A 200 -13.15 21.99 -0.81
CA ARG A 200 -12.62 23.34 -1.09
C ARG A 200 -11.17 23.52 -0.67
N LEU A 201 -10.55 22.52 -0.05
CA LEU A 201 -9.14 22.54 0.34
C LEU A 201 -8.60 21.10 0.20
N PRO A 202 -7.31 20.90 -0.10
CA PRO A 202 -6.71 19.57 -0.09
C PRO A 202 -6.81 18.92 1.29
N GLY A 203 -7.18 17.64 1.33
CA GLY A 203 -7.39 16.91 2.58
C GLY A 203 -8.65 17.32 3.35
N HIS A 204 -9.53 18.15 2.77
CA HIS A 204 -10.74 18.63 3.46
C HIS A 204 -11.66 17.48 3.89
N MET A 205 -11.82 16.43 3.08
CA MET A 205 -12.63 15.27 3.47
C MET A 205 -11.98 14.49 4.62
N ASN A 206 -10.66 14.33 4.61
CA ASN A 206 -9.93 13.63 5.67
C ASN A 206 -10.14 14.32 7.03
N VAL A 207 -10.06 15.66 7.06
CA VAL A 207 -10.31 16.42 8.28
C VAL A 207 -11.75 16.27 8.78
N LEU A 208 -12.75 16.33 7.89
CA LEU A 208 -14.16 16.19 8.28
C LEU A 208 -14.49 14.78 8.78
N LEU A 209 -13.92 13.75 8.16
CA LEU A 209 -14.11 12.36 8.60
C LEU A 209 -13.37 12.09 9.91
N ALA A 210 -12.18 12.67 10.10
CA ALA A 210 -11.45 12.61 11.37
C ALA A 210 -12.21 13.35 12.49
N GLU A 211 -12.79 14.53 12.21
CA GLU A 211 -13.68 15.24 13.13
C GLU A 211 -14.90 14.37 13.53
N ALA A 212 -15.43 13.61 12.57
CA ALA A 212 -16.51 12.65 12.80
C ALA A 212 -16.05 11.31 13.39
N ARG A 213 -14.76 11.16 13.74
CA ARG A 213 -14.16 9.96 14.33
C ARG A 213 -14.28 8.70 13.47
N VAL A 214 -14.25 8.85 12.16
CA VAL A 214 -14.16 7.69 11.26
C VAL A 214 -12.74 7.11 11.32
N PRO A 215 -12.55 5.81 11.56
CA PRO A 215 -11.23 5.18 11.64
C PRO A 215 -10.43 5.35 10.35
N TYR A 216 -9.13 5.66 10.46
CA TYR A 216 -8.27 5.92 9.30
C TYR A 216 -8.00 4.68 8.43
N ASP A 217 -8.01 3.49 9.03
CA ASP A 217 -7.79 2.20 8.32
C ASP A 217 -8.84 1.93 7.24
N ILE A 218 -10.00 2.60 7.31
CA ILE A 218 -11.05 2.50 6.30
C ILE A 218 -11.12 3.73 5.40
N ILE A 219 -10.20 4.69 5.51
CA ILE A 219 -10.13 5.89 4.65
C ILE A 219 -8.96 5.72 3.69
N LEU A 220 -9.27 5.41 2.43
CA LEU A 220 -8.28 5.09 1.41
C LEU A 220 -8.16 6.20 0.37
N GLY A 221 -6.94 6.41 -0.11
CA GLY A 221 -6.65 7.32 -1.21
C GLY A 221 -7.18 6.79 -2.54
N MET A 222 -7.36 7.68 -3.52
CA MET A 222 -7.82 7.32 -4.86
C MET A 222 -6.95 6.26 -5.56
N GLU A 223 -5.62 6.34 -5.41
CA GLU A 223 -4.68 5.37 -6.02
C GLU A 223 -4.80 3.98 -5.39
N GLU A 224 -5.07 3.94 -4.08
CA GLU A 224 -5.23 2.71 -3.31
C GLU A 224 -6.57 2.03 -3.57
N ILE A 225 -7.67 2.77 -3.72
CA ILE A 225 -9.01 2.16 -3.75
C ILE A 225 -9.57 1.93 -5.15
N ASN A 226 -8.99 2.53 -6.19
CA ASN A 226 -9.53 2.43 -7.55
C ASN A 226 -9.58 0.97 -8.09
N HIS A 227 -8.65 0.11 -7.66
CA HIS A 227 -8.64 -1.30 -8.07
C HIS A 227 -9.72 -2.16 -7.41
N ASP A 228 -10.37 -1.66 -6.36
CA ASP A 228 -11.39 -2.39 -5.60
C ASP A 228 -12.80 -2.19 -6.12
N PHE A 229 -13.06 -1.13 -6.89
CA PHE A 229 -14.39 -0.84 -7.43
C PHE A 229 -15.02 -2.02 -8.20
N PRO A 230 -14.30 -2.77 -9.07
CA PRO A 230 -14.85 -3.96 -9.74
C PRO A 230 -15.37 -5.07 -8.79
N SER A 231 -14.83 -5.14 -7.57
CA SER A 231 -15.23 -6.13 -6.55
C SER A 231 -16.22 -5.59 -5.50
N THR A 232 -16.70 -4.35 -5.70
CA THR A 232 -17.57 -3.66 -4.76
C THR A 232 -19.04 -3.79 -5.17
N ASP A 233 -19.89 -4.15 -4.21
CA ASP A 233 -21.31 -4.40 -4.45
C ASP A 233 -22.07 -3.08 -4.62
N VAL A 234 -21.87 -2.13 -3.68
CA VAL A 234 -22.57 -0.83 -3.69
C VAL A 234 -21.59 0.31 -3.41
N VAL A 235 -21.62 1.34 -4.26
CA VAL A 235 -20.87 2.58 -4.05
C VAL A 235 -21.83 3.73 -3.74
N LEU A 236 -21.63 4.40 -2.60
CA LEU A 236 -22.40 5.58 -2.20
C LEU A 236 -21.61 6.84 -2.52
N VAL A 237 -22.00 7.57 -3.57
CA VAL A 237 -21.37 8.84 -3.95
C VAL A 237 -22.11 9.99 -3.27
N ILE A 238 -21.55 10.54 -2.20
CA ILE A 238 -22.23 11.54 -1.37
C ILE A 238 -21.70 12.95 -1.64
N GLY A 239 -22.41 13.68 -2.50
CA GLY A 239 -22.09 15.07 -2.79
C GLY A 239 -20.80 15.29 -3.60
N ALA A 240 -20.27 14.24 -4.23
CA ALA A 240 -19.23 14.31 -5.25
C ALA A 240 -19.85 14.41 -6.66
N ASN A 241 -19.15 15.05 -7.60
CA ASN A 241 -19.61 15.13 -8.99
C ASN A 241 -18.44 14.97 -9.97
N ASP A 242 -17.58 15.99 -10.08
CA ASP A 242 -16.51 15.97 -11.09
C ASP A 242 -15.43 14.90 -10.77
N THR A 243 -15.21 14.59 -9.49
CA THR A 243 -14.24 13.58 -9.02
C THR A 243 -14.64 12.14 -9.32
N VAL A 244 -15.87 11.91 -9.77
CA VAL A 244 -16.42 10.59 -10.15
C VAL A 244 -16.95 10.60 -11.59
N ASN A 245 -16.58 11.63 -12.37
CA ASN A 245 -17.15 11.84 -13.71
C ASN A 245 -16.37 11.01 -14.76
N PRO A 246 -17.00 10.02 -15.43
CA PRO A 246 -16.35 9.20 -16.44
C PRO A 246 -15.83 9.99 -17.64
N ALA A 247 -16.41 11.17 -17.93
CA ALA A 247 -15.99 12.03 -19.03
C ALA A 247 -14.52 12.47 -18.93
N ALA A 248 -13.92 12.40 -17.73
CA ALA A 248 -12.49 12.64 -17.58
C ALA A 248 -11.60 11.62 -18.32
N GLN A 249 -12.09 10.39 -18.53
CA GLN A 249 -11.37 9.34 -19.25
C GLN A 249 -11.96 9.04 -20.63
N THR A 250 -13.28 9.19 -20.79
CA THR A 250 -14.00 8.73 -21.98
C THR A 250 -14.21 9.81 -23.04
N ASP A 251 -14.12 11.10 -22.68
CA ASP A 251 -14.32 12.23 -23.60
C ASP A 251 -13.07 13.12 -23.66
N PRO A 252 -12.22 12.96 -24.70
CA PRO A 252 -11.03 13.79 -24.90
C PRO A 252 -11.30 15.28 -25.07
N ASP A 253 -12.52 15.66 -25.46
CA ASP A 253 -12.92 17.07 -25.67
C ASP A 253 -13.48 17.71 -24.39
N SER A 254 -13.57 16.95 -23.28
CA SER A 254 -14.10 17.42 -22.02
C SER A 254 -13.11 18.37 -21.30
N PRO A 255 -13.60 19.45 -20.64
CA PRO A 255 -12.78 20.31 -19.77
C PRO A 255 -12.06 19.59 -18.62
N ILE A 256 -12.47 18.36 -18.30
CA ILE A 256 -11.85 17.50 -17.28
C ILE A 256 -11.12 16.29 -17.89
N ALA A 257 -10.94 16.23 -19.21
CA ALA A 257 -10.22 15.15 -19.87
C ALA A 257 -8.81 15.01 -19.28
N GLY A 258 -8.41 13.82 -18.87
CA GLY A 258 -7.13 13.54 -18.22
C GLY A 258 -7.08 13.80 -16.71
N MET A 259 -8.16 14.29 -16.11
CA MET A 259 -8.28 14.41 -14.65
C MET A 259 -8.33 13.01 -14.01
N PRO A 260 -7.48 12.70 -13.02
CA PRO A 260 -7.65 11.50 -12.22
C PRO A 260 -9.03 11.50 -11.56
N VAL A 261 -9.74 10.38 -11.59
CA VAL A 261 -11.09 10.26 -11.03
C VAL A 261 -11.25 8.91 -10.32
N LEU A 262 -12.20 8.85 -9.39
CA LEU A 262 -12.61 7.60 -8.77
C LEU A 262 -13.52 6.84 -9.74
N GLU A 263 -13.12 5.62 -10.10
CA GLU A 263 -13.75 4.81 -11.15
C GLU A 263 -15.00 4.07 -10.64
N VAL A 264 -15.90 4.80 -9.97
CA VAL A 264 -17.07 4.27 -9.28
C VAL A 264 -18.01 3.49 -10.20
N TRP A 265 -18.04 3.83 -11.49
CA TRP A 265 -18.86 3.15 -12.50
C TRP A 265 -18.45 1.69 -12.75
N LYS A 266 -17.27 1.26 -12.28
CA LYS A 266 -16.84 -0.13 -12.34
C LYS A 266 -17.49 -1.03 -11.28
N ALA A 267 -18.15 -0.46 -10.28
CA ALA A 267 -18.84 -1.22 -9.24
C ALA A 267 -20.16 -1.85 -9.71
N ALA A 268 -20.64 -2.85 -8.98
CA ALA A 268 -21.87 -3.56 -9.35
C ALA A 268 -23.11 -2.64 -9.32
N GLN A 269 -23.22 -1.77 -8.31
CA GLN A 269 -24.20 -0.68 -8.23
C GLN A 269 -23.57 0.61 -7.69
N THR A 270 -23.97 1.75 -8.26
CA THR A 270 -23.58 3.09 -7.79
C THR A 270 -24.84 3.88 -7.43
N ILE A 271 -24.81 4.55 -6.28
CA ILE A 271 -25.89 5.41 -5.81
C ILE A 271 -25.34 6.82 -5.63
N VAL A 272 -25.76 7.75 -6.48
CA VAL A 272 -25.33 9.14 -6.41
C VAL A 272 -26.34 9.96 -5.60
N MET A 273 -25.86 10.51 -4.48
CA MET A 273 -26.63 11.33 -3.55
C MET A 273 -26.33 12.81 -3.78
N LYS A 274 -27.31 13.55 -4.31
CA LYS A 274 -27.14 14.97 -4.67
C LYS A 274 -28.46 15.74 -4.64
N ARG A 275 -28.41 17.06 -4.44
CA ARG A 275 -29.60 17.92 -4.44
C ARG A 275 -30.30 18.09 -5.79
N SER A 276 -29.57 17.98 -6.90
CA SER A 276 -30.09 18.18 -8.27
C SER A 276 -29.09 17.67 -9.30
N LEU A 277 -29.54 17.47 -10.55
CA LEU A 277 -28.70 17.06 -11.69
C LEU A 277 -27.79 18.17 -12.25
N ARG A 278 -27.71 19.35 -11.62
CA ARG A 278 -26.85 20.46 -12.07
C ARG A 278 -25.38 20.06 -12.19
N VAL A 279 -24.67 20.58 -13.18
CA VAL A 279 -23.23 20.36 -13.38
C VAL A 279 -22.37 20.73 -12.16
N GLY A 280 -21.16 20.16 -12.10
CA GLY A 280 -20.18 20.39 -11.04
C GLY A 280 -19.43 21.71 -11.19
N TYR A 281 -18.28 21.84 -10.53
CA TYR A 281 -17.45 23.05 -10.65
C TYR A 281 -16.89 23.20 -12.06
N ALA A 282 -16.66 22.08 -12.75
CA ALA A 282 -16.12 22.06 -14.11
C ALA A 282 -17.14 22.49 -15.18
N GLY A 283 -18.42 22.61 -14.82
CA GLY A 283 -19.47 23.00 -15.76
C GLY A 283 -19.81 21.94 -16.80
N VAL A 284 -19.39 20.69 -16.60
CA VAL A 284 -19.62 19.55 -17.51
C VAL A 284 -20.71 18.64 -16.94
N ASP A 285 -21.55 18.09 -17.83
CA ASP A 285 -22.49 17.02 -17.47
C ASP A 285 -21.74 15.75 -17.06
N ASN A 286 -22.37 14.91 -16.22
CA ASN A 286 -21.76 13.68 -15.73
C ASN A 286 -22.46 12.45 -16.33
N PRO A 287 -21.81 11.71 -17.25
CA PRO A 287 -22.38 10.51 -17.85
C PRO A 287 -22.73 9.42 -16.83
N LEU A 288 -22.10 9.40 -15.65
CA LEU A 288 -22.42 8.45 -14.57
C LEU A 288 -23.92 8.45 -14.24
N PHE A 289 -24.60 9.59 -14.33
CA PHE A 289 -26.00 9.72 -13.91
C PHE A 289 -26.98 8.92 -14.77
N VAL A 290 -26.58 8.54 -15.98
CA VAL A 290 -27.39 7.76 -16.92
C VAL A 290 -26.86 6.33 -17.13
N ASN A 291 -25.79 5.94 -16.43
CA ASN A 291 -25.27 4.58 -16.51
C ASN A 291 -26.29 3.56 -15.99
N ASP A 292 -26.30 2.37 -16.60
CA ASP A 292 -27.27 1.33 -16.25
C ASP A 292 -27.18 0.83 -14.81
N ASN A 293 -25.96 0.82 -14.25
CA ASN A 293 -25.66 0.44 -12.87
C ASN A 293 -25.69 1.62 -11.89
N ASN A 294 -26.24 2.78 -12.29
CA ASN A 294 -26.33 3.96 -11.43
C ASN A 294 -27.78 4.33 -11.10
N SER A 295 -27.99 4.63 -9.83
CA SER A 295 -29.25 5.16 -9.28
C SER A 295 -29.01 6.51 -8.61
N MET A 296 -29.97 7.42 -8.75
CA MET A 296 -29.94 8.75 -8.16
C MET A 296 -30.82 8.80 -6.91
N PHE A 297 -30.23 9.15 -5.77
CA PHE A 297 -30.99 9.44 -4.55
C PHE A 297 -30.95 10.95 -4.28
N LEU A 298 -31.96 11.66 -4.80
CA LEU A 298 -31.95 13.12 -4.78
C LEU A 298 -32.37 13.70 -3.43
N GLY A 299 -31.59 14.63 -2.90
CA GLY A 299 -31.87 15.26 -1.61
C GLY A 299 -30.70 16.08 -1.05
N ASP A 300 -30.94 16.73 0.09
CA ASP A 300 -29.87 17.29 0.89
C ASP A 300 -29.08 16.16 1.56
N ALA A 301 -27.75 16.18 1.43
CA ALA A 301 -26.92 15.04 1.83
C ALA A 301 -27.10 14.67 3.31
N LYS A 302 -27.25 15.65 4.21
CA LYS A 302 -27.44 15.37 5.64
C LYS A 302 -28.81 14.73 5.87
N LYS A 303 -29.88 15.35 5.38
CA LYS A 303 -31.25 14.82 5.55
C LYS A 303 -31.43 13.43 4.93
N SER A 304 -30.82 13.21 3.77
CA SER A 304 -30.85 11.92 3.09
C SER A 304 -30.15 10.85 3.92
N VAL A 305 -28.93 11.12 4.42
CA VAL A 305 -28.20 10.15 5.26
C VAL A 305 -28.89 9.95 6.61
N ASP A 306 -29.39 11.00 7.26
CA ASP A 306 -30.17 10.89 8.50
C ASP A 306 -31.37 9.95 8.29
N LYS A 307 -32.12 10.10 7.18
CA LYS A 307 -33.24 9.20 6.84
C LYS A 307 -32.76 7.75 6.65
N LEU A 308 -31.62 7.53 6.00
CA LEU A 308 -31.05 6.18 5.83
C LEU A 308 -30.65 5.58 7.18
N VAL A 309 -30.04 6.36 8.07
CA VAL A 309 -29.67 5.93 9.43
C VAL A 309 -30.91 5.57 10.24
N ASP A 310 -31.97 6.37 10.17
CA ASP A 310 -33.22 6.09 10.88
C ASP A 310 -33.86 4.79 10.39
N LEU A 311 -33.90 4.57 9.07
CA LEU A 311 -34.38 3.32 8.48
C LEU A 311 -33.50 2.12 8.83
N LEU A 312 -32.17 2.28 8.81
CA LEU A 312 -31.22 1.27 9.25
C LEU A 312 -31.35 0.94 10.74
N ARG A 313 -31.77 1.90 11.58
CA ARG A 313 -32.06 1.66 13.01
C ARG A 313 -33.42 1.00 13.22
N ALA A 314 -34.40 1.29 12.35
CA ALA A 314 -35.74 0.72 12.41
C ALA A 314 -35.79 -0.76 11.97
N ILE A 315 -34.85 -1.21 11.14
CA ILE A 315 -34.66 -2.63 10.84
C ILE A 315 -33.98 -3.26 12.06
N GLU A 316 -34.74 -4.00 12.88
CA GLU A 316 -34.22 -4.68 14.06
C GLU A 316 -32.93 -5.45 13.72
N PRO A 317 -31.87 -5.36 14.54
CA PRO A 317 -30.75 -6.31 14.43
C PRO A 317 -31.32 -7.72 14.61
N VAL A 318 -30.83 -8.68 13.83
CA VAL A 318 -31.22 -10.09 13.92
C VAL A 318 -31.20 -10.51 15.40
N LYS A 319 -32.40 -10.73 15.97
CA LYS A 319 -32.60 -11.10 17.37
C LYS A 319 -32.05 -12.50 17.61
N THR A 320 -30.97 -12.57 18.36
CA THR A 320 -30.61 -13.73 19.15
C THR A 320 -31.51 -13.76 20.40
N THR A 321 -32.30 -14.81 20.57
CA THR A 321 -33.37 -14.93 21.57
C THR A 321 -32.84 -14.95 23.01
N THR A 322 -33.21 -13.95 23.82
CA THR A 322 -33.16 -13.98 25.28
C THR A 322 -34.32 -14.78 25.87
N ARG A 323 -34.06 -15.58 26.91
CA ARG A 323 -35.07 -16.05 27.86
C ARG A 323 -34.67 -15.61 29.26
N THR A 324 -35.59 -14.92 29.93
CA THR A 324 -35.53 -14.38 31.29
C THR A 324 -35.66 -15.49 32.32
N ASP A 325 -35.06 -15.31 33.51
CA ASP A 325 -35.73 -15.57 34.79
C ASP A 325 -35.10 -14.72 35.91
N SER A 326 -35.98 -14.33 36.84
CA SER A 326 -35.79 -13.44 37.98
C SER A 326 -35.30 -14.18 39.23
N ASP A 327 -34.36 -13.61 39.98
CA ASP A 327 -34.61 -13.21 41.37
C ASP A 327 -33.45 -12.40 41.94
N GLY A 328 -33.79 -11.47 42.83
CA GLY A 328 -32.88 -10.44 43.31
C GLY A 328 -31.94 -10.86 44.44
N THR A 329 -30.82 -10.17 44.53
CA THR A 329 -30.38 -9.47 45.74
C THR A 329 -29.20 -8.57 45.37
N ASN A 330 -29.25 -7.34 45.86
CA ASN A 330 -28.20 -6.35 45.70
C ASN A 330 -26.99 -6.79 46.52
N ASP A 331 -25.81 -6.82 45.90
CA ASP A 331 -24.57 -6.46 46.57
C ASP A 331 -23.58 -5.87 45.57
N VAL A 332 -22.84 -4.89 46.07
CA VAL A 332 -22.01 -3.93 45.36
C VAL A 332 -20.67 -4.58 45.01
N GLU A 333 -20.33 -4.64 43.72
CA GLU A 333 -18.94 -4.61 43.22
C GLU A 333 -18.90 -4.35 41.70
N ALA A 334 -17.84 -3.68 41.26
CA ALA A 334 -17.71 -3.00 39.96
C ALA A 334 -17.92 -3.92 38.73
N PRO A 335 -18.54 -3.44 37.62
CA PRO A 335 -18.56 -4.22 36.39
C PRO A 335 -17.39 -3.86 35.47
N GLU A 336 -16.43 -4.78 35.40
CA GLU A 336 -15.74 -5.11 34.16
C GLU A 336 -16.78 -5.40 33.08
N GLU A 337 -16.79 -4.64 31.98
CA GLU A 337 -17.68 -4.90 30.85
C GLU A 337 -17.12 -6.06 30.01
N LYS A 338 -17.32 -7.29 30.52
CA LYS A 338 -17.03 -8.53 29.79
C LYS A 338 -17.95 -8.63 28.58
N ALA A 339 -17.37 -8.63 27.38
CA ALA A 339 -18.01 -9.08 26.16
C ALA A 339 -18.65 -10.47 26.38
N LYS A 340 -19.98 -10.58 26.29
CA LYS A 340 -20.65 -11.88 26.24
C LYS A 340 -20.25 -12.58 24.93
N PRO A 341 -19.73 -13.82 24.94
CA PRO A 341 -19.14 -14.41 23.76
C PRO A 341 -20.19 -15.05 22.86
N ILE A 342 -20.03 -14.88 21.54
CA ILE A 342 -20.72 -15.60 20.44
C ILE A 342 -20.45 -17.13 20.48
N VAL A 343 -19.71 -17.61 21.49
CA VAL A 343 -19.17 -18.97 21.59
C VAL A 343 -20.23 -19.97 22.07
N ASP A 344 -21.16 -19.57 22.96
CA ASP A 344 -22.11 -20.50 23.60
C ASP A 344 -23.17 -21.08 22.64
N GLU A 345 -23.63 -20.31 21.64
CA GLU A 345 -24.64 -20.79 20.69
C GLU A 345 -24.10 -21.83 19.70
N PHE A 346 -22.84 -21.71 19.30
CA PHE A 346 -22.22 -22.69 18.41
C PHE A 346 -21.98 -24.01 19.14
N ILE A 347 -21.52 -23.95 20.40
CA ILE A 347 -21.28 -25.15 21.22
C ILE A 347 -22.55 -25.99 21.35
N ALA A 348 -23.70 -25.35 21.55
CA ALA A 348 -24.99 -26.04 21.61
C ALA A 348 -25.37 -26.78 20.31
N GLN A 349 -24.88 -26.32 19.15
CA GLN A 349 -25.16 -26.92 17.84
C GLN A 349 -24.17 -28.02 17.45
N ILE A 350 -23.04 -28.16 18.16
CA ILE A 350 -21.98 -29.12 17.83
C ILE A 350 -22.53 -30.54 17.69
N PRO A 351 -23.30 -31.11 18.65
CA PRO A 351 -23.77 -32.49 18.54
C PRO A 351 -24.58 -32.76 17.27
N GLU A 352 -25.50 -31.84 16.93
CA GLU A 352 -26.33 -31.95 15.72
C GLU A 352 -25.48 -31.85 14.44
N LEU A 353 -24.50 -30.94 14.41
CA LEU A 353 -23.61 -30.79 13.26
C LEU A 353 -22.65 -31.98 13.09
N GLN A 354 -22.23 -32.60 14.19
CA GLN A 354 -21.40 -33.80 14.18
C GLN A 354 -22.19 -34.99 13.61
N GLU A 355 -23.46 -35.18 14.01
CA GLU A 355 -24.32 -36.23 13.45
C GLU A 355 -24.62 -36.02 11.95
N LYS A 356 -24.75 -34.76 11.51
CA LYS A 356 -24.97 -34.41 10.10
C LYS A 356 -23.72 -34.46 9.23
N SER A 357 -22.55 -34.76 9.81
CA SER A 357 -21.30 -34.85 9.04
C SER A 357 -21.30 -36.10 8.16
N PHE A 358 -20.90 -35.95 6.90
CA PHE A 358 -20.88 -37.03 5.91
C PHE A 358 -19.46 -37.52 5.57
N VAL A 359 -18.43 -36.80 6.03
CA VAL A 359 -17.03 -37.18 5.84
C VAL A 359 -16.24 -36.85 7.11
N LYS A 360 -15.34 -37.75 7.51
CA LYS A 360 -14.45 -37.61 8.65
C LYS A 360 -13.04 -37.27 8.18
N VAL A 361 -12.48 -36.18 8.67
CA VAL A 361 -11.14 -35.70 8.36
C VAL A 361 -10.21 -35.94 9.55
N GLY A 362 -9.20 -36.79 9.37
CA GLY A 362 -8.25 -37.18 10.40
C GLY A 362 -7.02 -36.29 10.44
N VAL A 363 -6.63 -35.89 11.64
CA VAL A 363 -5.46 -35.06 11.95
C VAL A 363 -4.61 -35.82 12.96
N ALA A 364 -3.56 -36.48 12.46
CA ALA A 364 -2.59 -37.18 13.29
C ALA A 364 -1.41 -36.26 13.65
N THR A 365 -0.73 -36.57 14.74
CA THR A 365 0.53 -35.92 15.13
C THR A 365 1.59 -36.21 14.08
N GLU A 366 2.43 -35.22 13.75
CA GLU A 366 3.55 -35.43 12.85
C GLU A 366 4.64 -36.26 13.54
N VAL A 367 5.13 -37.29 12.85
CA VAL A 367 6.12 -38.25 13.36
C VAL A 367 7.57 -37.77 13.14
N SER A 368 7.75 -36.84 12.19
CA SER A 368 9.07 -36.34 11.82
C SER A 368 9.73 -35.56 12.95
N VAL A 369 11.01 -35.87 13.20
CA VAL A 369 11.77 -35.26 14.29
C VAL A 369 11.84 -33.74 14.13
N GLY A 370 11.38 -33.02 15.16
CA GLY A 370 11.40 -31.55 15.19
C GLY A 370 10.26 -30.88 14.42
N GLU A 371 9.32 -31.64 13.85
CA GLU A 371 8.10 -31.09 13.29
C GLU A 371 7.14 -30.71 14.41
N LYS A 372 6.74 -29.43 14.44
CA LYS A 372 5.87 -28.85 15.47
C LYS A 372 4.55 -28.36 14.90
N ARG A 373 4.39 -28.41 13.58
CA ARG A 373 3.17 -27.98 12.90
C ARG A 373 2.09 -29.06 12.99
N VAL A 374 0.85 -28.63 12.82
CA VAL A 374 -0.34 -29.49 12.72
C VAL A 374 -1.13 -29.14 11.46
N SER A 375 -1.72 -30.14 10.81
CA SER A 375 -2.32 -29.98 9.49
C SER A 375 -3.64 -29.19 9.49
N ILE A 376 -4.42 -29.27 10.57
CA ILE A 376 -5.66 -28.51 10.76
C ILE A 376 -5.64 -27.85 12.12
N VAL A 377 -6.06 -26.57 12.20
CA VAL A 377 -6.11 -25.79 13.45
C VAL A 377 -7.55 -25.53 13.91
N PRO A 378 -7.82 -25.20 15.19
CA PRO A 378 -9.18 -25.03 15.72
C PRO A 378 -10.03 -24.01 14.95
N SER A 379 -9.43 -22.89 14.54
CA SER A 379 -10.14 -21.82 13.80
C SER A 379 -10.78 -22.28 12.48
N THR A 380 -10.19 -23.30 11.83
CA THR A 380 -10.73 -23.90 10.60
C THR A 380 -11.71 -25.05 10.85
N VAL A 381 -11.64 -25.72 12.00
CA VAL A 381 -12.55 -26.83 12.37
C VAL A 381 -14.01 -26.38 12.32
N LYS A 382 -14.31 -25.22 12.90
CA LYS A 382 -15.67 -24.66 12.91
C LYS A 382 -16.23 -24.48 11.50
N LYS A 383 -15.39 -24.04 10.56
CA LYS A 383 -15.77 -23.87 9.15
C LYS A 383 -16.00 -25.23 8.48
N MET A 384 -15.14 -26.20 8.75
CA MET A 384 -15.24 -27.56 8.20
C MET A 384 -16.50 -28.29 8.70
N LEU A 385 -16.79 -28.20 9.99
CA LEU A 385 -17.97 -28.82 10.59
C LEU A 385 -19.27 -28.26 10.00
N ARG A 386 -19.36 -26.94 9.80
CA ARG A 386 -20.49 -26.30 9.09
C ARG A 386 -20.64 -26.72 7.63
N HIS A 387 -19.62 -27.34 7.05
CA HIS A 387 -19.66 -27.89 5.70
C HIS A 387 -19.90 -29.41 5.69
N GLY A 388 -20.24 -29.99 6.84
CA GLY A 388 -20.54 -31.41 7.00
C GLY A 388 -19.29 -32.29 7.10
N MET A 389 -18.14 -31.70 7.46
CA MET A 389 -16.88 -32.42 7.63
C MET A 389 -16.50 -32.46 9.11
N LEU A 390 -16.49 -33.66 9.69
CA LEU A 390 -16.10 -33.85 11.10
C LEU A 390 -14.59 -34.00 11.20
N VAL A 391 -13.93 -33.16 11.98
CA VAL A 391 -12.49 -33.26 12.21
C VAL A 391 -12.22 -34.18 13.42
N LEU A 392 -11.41 -35.21 13.21
CA LEU A 392 -10.92 -36.14 14.22
C LEU A 392 -9.46 -35.81 14.49
N VAL A 393 -9.10 -35.46 15.72
CA VAL A 393 -7.74 -35.01 16.07
C VAL A 393 -7.14 -35.99 17.08
N GLN A 394 -5.91 -36.43 16.85
CA GLN A 394 -5.16 -37.18 17.85
C GLN A 394 -4.86 -36.25 19.04
N SER A 395 -5.07 -36.74 20.27
CA SER A 395 -4.73 -36.00 21.48
C SER A 395 -3.27 -35.54 21.47
N GLY A 396 -3.06 -34.25 21.70
CA GLY A 396 -1.74 -33.61 21.71
C GLY A 396 -1.15 -33.29 20.34
N ALA A 397 -1.86 -33.54 19.23
CA ALA A 397 -1.33 -33.28 17.88
C ALA A 397 -1.00 -31.80 17.63
N GLY A 398 -1.70 -30.89 18.30
CA GLY A 398 -1.52 -29.44 18.16
C GLY A 398 -0.56 -28.80 19.15
N ASP A 399 -0.03 -29.54 20.13
CA ASP A 399 0.75 -29.00 21.25
C ASP A 399 2.00 -28.23 20.78
N GLY A 400 2.68 -28.74 19.75
CA GLY A 400 3.85 -28.09 19.15
C GLY A 400 3.56 -26.72 18.51
N GLY A 401 2.30 -26.48 18.14
CA GLY A 401 1.79 -25.22 17.58
C GLY A 401 1.13 -24.32 18.61
N GLY A 402 0.92 -24.78 19.85
CA GLY A 402 0.13 -24.08 20.86
C GLY A 402 -1.39 -24.18 20.64
N PHE A 403 -1.85 -25.26 19.99
CA PHE A 403 -3.27 -25.57 19.80
C PHE A 403 -3.63 -26.78 20.66
N TYR A 404 -4.31 -26.54 21.78
CA TYR A 404 -4.59 -27.59 22.76
C TYR A 404 -5.91 -28.31 22.44
N ASP A 405 -6.04 -29.55 22.94
CA ASP A 405 -7.19 -30.43 22.71
C ASP A 405 -8.53 -29.76 23.09
N GLU A 406 -8.57 -28.99 24.19
CA GLU A 406 -9.78 -28.28 24.63
C GLU A 406 -10.23 -27.22 23.61
N GLU A 407 -9.27 -26.59 22.92
CA GLU A 407 -9.56 -25.63 21.85
C GLU A 407 -10.20 -26.33 20.64
N TYR A 408 -9.71 -27.52 20.27
CA TYR A 408 -10.31 -28.32 19.21
C TYR A 408 -11.75 -28.77 19.54
N GLU A 409 -11.99 -29.24 20.77
CA GLU A 409 -13.31 -29.67 21.22
C GLU A 409 -14.32 -28.51 21.22
N SER A 410 -13.92 -27.32 21.71
CA SER A 410 -14.77 -26.13 21.70
C SER A 410 -15.13 -25.65 20.28
N HIS A 411 -14.35 -26.06 19.27
CA HIS A 411 -14.62 -25.79 17.85
C HIS A 411 -15.35 -26.94 17.14
N GLY A 412 -15.66 -28.03 17.86
CA GLY A 412 -16.48 -29.14 17.40
C GLY A 412 -15.72 -30.31 16.77
N ALA A 413 -14.40 -30.37 16.93
CA ALA A 413 -13.63 -31.57 16.62
C ALA A 413 -13.86 -32.67 17.67
N LYS A 414 -13.55 -33.92 17.32
CA LYS A 414 -13.54 -35.06 18.24
C LYS A 414 -12.10 -35.48 18.48
N ILE A 415 -11.69 -35.53 19.75
CA ILE A 415 -10.35 -35.99 20.13
C ILE A 415 -10.32 -37.52 20.21
N LEU A 416 -9.27 -38.13 19.66
CA LEU A 416 -9.00 -39.55 19.70
C LEU A 416 -7.68 -39.82 20.43
N PRO A 417 -7.55 -40.95 21.15
CA PRO A 417 -6.41 -41.18 22.05
C PRO A 417 -5.08 -41.40 21.33
N ASP A 418 -5.10 -41.98 20.13
CA ASP A 418 -3.91 -42.39 19.41
C ASP A 418 -4.07 -42.24 17.88
N ALA A 419 -2.94 -42.31 17.18
CA ALA A 419 -2.90 -42.21 15.73
C ALA A 419 -3.69 -43.34 15.05
N GLU A 420 -3.60 -44.59 15.54
CA GLU A 420 -4.31 -45.75 14.97
C GLU A 420 -5.82 -45.51 14.91
N SER A 421 -6.39 -44.96 15.98
CA SER A 421 -7.80 -44.57 16.04
C SER A 421 -8.13 -43.54 14.97
N VAL A 422 -7.31 -42.49 14.80
CA VAL A 422 -7.51 -41.48 13.75
C VAL A 422 -7.47 -42.09 12.34
N TYR A 423 -6.44 -42.88 12.03
CA TYR A 423 -6.29 -43.54 10.71
C TYR A 423 -7.45 -44.51 10.42
N SER A 424 -7.93 -45.23 11.44
CA SER A 424 -9.03 -46.20 11.33
C SER A 424 -10.41 -45.55 11.16
N GLU A 425 -10.68 -44.43 11.83
CA GLU A 425 -12.00 -43.75 11.82
C GLU A 425 -12.17 -42.69 10.73
N ALA A 426 -11.09 -42.01 10.31
CA ALA A 426 -11.16 -40.91 9.34
C ALA A 426 -11.29 -41.43 7.90
N ASP A 427 -12.09 -40.79 7.05
CA ASP A 427 -12.20 -41.09 5.61
C ASP A 427 -11.09 -40.44 4.79
N VAL A 428 -10.65 -39.26 5.25
CA VAL A 428 -9.57 -38.45 4.66
C VAL A 428 -8.57 -38.10 5.76
N ILE A 429 -7.32 -38.49 5.61
CA ILE A 429 -6.25 -38.14 6.54
C ILE A 429 -5.47 -36.96 5.94
N VAL A 430 -5.28 -35.90 6.72
CA VAL A 430 -4.49 -34.74 6.31
C VAL A 430 -3.26 -34.65 7.20
N LYS A 431 -2.10 -34.77 6.57
CA LYS A 431 -0.78 -34.59 7.19
C LYS A 431 -0.07 -33.39 6.59
N ILE A 432 1.07 -33.05 7.17
CA ILE A 432 2.01 -32.11 6.56
C ILE A 432 3.10 -32.89 5.84
N LYS A 433 4.02 -33.54 6.55
CA LYS A 433 5.20 -34.18 5.95
C LYS A 433 4.86 -35.41 5.12
N GLU A 434 5.85 -35.84 4.35
CA GLU A 434 5.84 -37.14 3.69
C GLU A 434 5.55 -38.24 4.72
N PRO A 435 4.60 -39.17 4.44
CA PRO A 435 4.34 -40.29 5.33
C PRO A 435 5.59 -41.14 5.53
N GLU A 436 5.88 -41.52 6.77
CA GLU A 436 7.07 -42.31 7.12
C GLU A 436 6.75 -43.47 8.07
N ASP A 437 7.78 -44.18 8.53
CA ASP A 437 7.62 -45.27 9.49
C ASP A 437 7.27 -44.72 10.87
N HIS A 438 6.09 -45.06 11.39
CA HIS A 438 5.60 -44.53 12.64
C HIS A 438 6.39 -45.10 13.83
N PRO A 439 6.99 -44.27 14.69
CA PRO A 439 7.99 -44.72 15.67
C PRO A 439 7.41 -45.62 16.76
N VAL A 440 6.12 -45.48 17.09
CA VAL A 440 5.45 -46.27 18.13
C VAL A 440 4.91 -47.60 17.60
N THR A 441 4.24 -47.61 16.45
CA THR A 441 3.56 -48.80 15.91
C THR A 441 4.50 -49.67 15.06
N GLY A 442 5.61 -49.11 14.57
CA GLY A 442 6.54 -49.78 13.66
C GLY A 442 5.97 -50.02 12.26
N MET A 443 4.75 -49.57 11.99
CA MET A 443 4.11 -49.61 10.68
C MET A 443 4.35 -48.30 9.94
N HIS A 444 4.47 -48.37 8.63
CA HIS A 444 4.45 -47.17 7.80
C HIS A 444 3.07 -46.52 7.80
N GLU A 445 3.00 -45.19 7.90
CA GLU A 445 1.74 -44.45 7.99
C GLU A 445 0.78 -44.74 6.83
N ILE A 446 1.29 -44.96 5.61
CA ILE A 446 0.45 -45.39 4.45
C ILE A 446 -0.27 -46.71 4.74
N ASN A 447 0.38 -47.66 5.41
CA ASN A 447 -0.20 -48.97 5.70
C ASN A 447 -1.16 -48.92 6.90
N MET A 448 -1.15 -47.82 7.66
CA MET A 448 -2.12 -47.58 8.73
C MET A 448 -3.45 -47.05 8.16
N VAL A 449 -3.44 -46.46 6.95
CA VAL A 449 -4.64 -46.00 6.26
C VAL A 449 -5.40 -47.20 5.67
N PRO A 450 -6.66 -47.44 6.04
CA PRO A 450 -7.45 -48.51 5.43
C PRO A 450 -7.66 -48.32 3.91
N ALA A 451 -7.76 -49.44 3.19
CA ALA A 451 -8.01 -49.43 1.74
C ALA A 451 -9.26 -48.62 1.35
N GLY A 452 -9.17 -47.89 0.24
CA GLY A 452 -10.22 -47.03 -0.30
C GLY A 452 -10.27 -45.61 0.29
N LYS A 453 -9.51 -45.32 1.34
CA LYS A 453 -9.46 -44.01 1.98
C LYS A 453 -8.44 -43.06 1.34
N THR A 454 -8.46 -41.79 1.73
CA THR A 454 -7.62 -40.74 1.13
C THR A 454 -6.59 -40.20 2.09
N LEU A 455 -5.34 -40.05 1.63
CA LEU A 455 -4.25 -39.39 2.35
C LEU A 455 -3.79 -38.16 1.59
N ILE A 456 -3.74 -37.01 2.28
CA ILE A 456 -3.30 -35.72 1.75
C ILE A 456 -2.05 -35.28 2.52
N SER A 457 -0.93 -35.09 1.82
CA SER A 457 0.36 -34.73 2.43
C SER A 457 1.32 -34.18 1.38
N PHE A 458 2.49 -33.71 1.82
CA PHE A 458 3.65 -33.63 0.93
C PHE A 458 4.06 -35.05 0.50
N VAL A 459 4.41 -35.24 -0.77
CA VAL A 459 4.83 -36.55 -1.30
C VAL A 459 6.15 -36.46 -2.07
N GLY A 460 6.41 -35.34 -2.74
CA GLY A 460 7.57 -35.20 -3.59
C GLY A 460 7.55 -36.17 -4.79
N PRO A 461 6.48 -36.26 -5.61
CA PRO A 461 6.32 -37.34 -6.60
C PRO A 461 7.37 -37.34 -7.73
N ARG A 462 8.23 -36.31 -7.78
CA ARG A 462 9.37 -36.21 -8.70
C ARG A 462 10.66 -36.84 -8.16
N THR A 463 10.73 -37.12 -6.86
CA THR A 463 11.89 -37.76 -6.21
C THR A 463 11.72 -39.28 -6.20
N ASP A 464 12.82 -40.00 -6.00
CA ASP A 464 12.76 -41.46 -5.89
C ASP A 464 12.05 -41.91 -4.60
N SER A 465 12.13 -41.12 -3.52
CA SER A 465 11.33 -41.35 -2.31
C SER A 465 9.83 -41.21 -2.57
N GLY A 466 9.42 -40.20 -3.33
CA GLY A 466 8.01 -40.01 -3.71
C GLY A 466 7.47 -41.13 -4.58
N LYS A 467 8.29 -41.70 -5.49
CA LYS A 467 7.92 -42.90 -6.26
C LYS A 467 7.66 -44.10 -5.36
N ALA A 468 8.54 -44.35 -4.39
CA ALA A 468 8.34 -45.42 -3.42
C ALA A 468 7.07 -45.24 -2.57
N LEU A 469 6.71 -43.99 -2.23
CA LEU A 469 5.45 -43.70 -1.55
C LEU A 469 4.23 -43.96 -2.44
N MET A 470 4.31 -43.63 -3.72
CA MET A 470 3.23 -43.92 -4.69
C MET A 470 3.05 -45.43 -4.90
N ASP A 471 4.14 -46.18 -5.04
CA ASP A 471 4.09 -47.65 -5.15
C ASP A 471 3.45 -48.27 -3.90
N ARG A 472 3.87 -47.83 -2.70
CA ARG A 472 3.30 -48.31 -1.43
C ARG A 472 1.82 -47.93 -1.28
N ALA A 473 1.41 -46.74 -1.71
CA ALA A 473 0.01 -46.32 -1.69
C ALA A 473 -0.86 -47.11 -2.68
N SER A 474 -0.30 -47.46 -3.85
CA SER A 474 -0.92 -48.34 -4.85
C SER A 474 -1.14 -49.74 -4.29
N ASP A 475 -0.11 -50.34 -3.66
CA ASP A 475 -0.18 -51.65 -3.02
C ASP A 475 -1.20 -51.69 -1.85
N ALA A 476 -1.27 -50.61 -1.07
CA ALA A 476 -2.23 -50.46 0.03
C ALA A 476 -3.66 -50.13 -0.45
N ASN A 477 -3.85 -49.89 -1.76
CA ASN A 477 -5.10 -49.49 -2.38
C ASN A 477 -5.73 -48.24 -1.73
N ILE A 478 -4.93 -47.19 -1.51
CA ILE A 478 -5.39 -45.90 -0.97
C ILE A 478 -5.27 -44.79 -2.01
N ASN A 479 -6.08 -43.74 -1.87
CA ASN A 479 -5.96 -42.52 -2.66
C ASN A 479 -4.89 -41.61 -2.04
N LEU A 480 -3.91 -41.16 -2.83
CA LEU A 480 -2.83 -40.28 -2.38
C LEU A 480 -2.85 -38.97 -3.17
N LEU A 481 -2.99 -37.85 -2.45
CA LEU A 481 -2.99 -36.50 -3.00
C LEU A 481 -1.76 -35.73 -2.49
N ALA A 482 -0.91 -35.30 -3.43
CA ALA A 482 0.33 -34.61 -3.16
C ALA A 482 0.13 -33.08 -3.19
N VAL A 483 0.18 -32.42 -2.04
CA VAL A 483 -0.01 -30.95 -1.94
C VAL A 483 1.11 -30.16 -2.61
N ASP A 484 2.29 -30.75 -2.80
CA ASP A 484 3.40 -30.19 -3.56
C ASP A 484 3.28 -30.37 -5.09
N ALA A 485 2.22 -31.06 -5.55
CA ALA A 485 1.88 -31.23 -6.96
C ALA A 485 0.69 -30.35 -7.42
N ILE A 486 0.24 -29.42 -6.58
CA ILE A 486 -0.84 -28.48 -6.94
C ILE A 486 -0.39 -27.62 -8.15
N PRO A 487 -1.19 -27.56 -9.24
CA PRO A 487 -0.83 -26.80 -10.43
C PRO A 487 -0.84 -25.29 -10.16
N ARG A 488 0.14 -24.57 -10.71
CA ARG A 488 0.27 -23.11 -10.58
C ARG A 488 -0.65 -22.37 -11.57
N ILE A 489 -1.95 -22.41 -11.27
CA ILE A 489 -3.00 -21.69 -12.01
C ILE A 489 -3.71 -20.71 -11.07
N SER A 490 -4.26 -19.61 -11.61
CA SER A 490 -4.82 -18.51 -10.80
C SER A 490 -5.87 -18.96 -9.79
N ARG A 491 -6.72 -19.93 -10.15
CA ARG A 491 -7.77 -20.47 -9.25
C ARG A 491 -7.22 -21.33 -8.10
N ALA A 492 -5.99 -21.84 -8.21
CA ALA A 492 -5.37 -22.73 -7.23
C ALA A 492 -4.44 -21.98 -6.24
N GLN A 493 -4.28 -20.66 -6.38
CA GLN A 493 -3.38 -19.87 -5.53
C GLN A 493 -3.75 -19.95 -4.03
N SER A 494 -5.04 -20.06 -3.71
CA SER A 494 -5.52 -20.23 -2.32
C SER A 494 -5.22 -21.62 -1.74
N LEU A 495 -4.81 -22.57 -2.58
CA LEU A 495 -4.46 -23.95 -2.24
C LEU A 495 -2.95 -24.17 -2.22
N ASP A 496 -2.17 -23.23 -2.77
CA ASP A 496 -0.71 -23.36 -2.93
C ASP A 496 0.01 -23.31 -1.57
N VAL A 497 0.27 -24.51 -1.05
CA VAL A 497 1.01 -24.73 0.20
C VAL A 497 2.48 -24.34 0.05
N LEU A 498 3.11 -24.55 -1.11
CA LEU A 498 4.53 -24.21 -1.30
C LEU A 498 4.73 -22.71 -1.13
N SER A 499 3.85 -21.90 -1.71
CA SER A 499 3.88 -20.45 -1.54
C SER A 499 3.62 -20.01 -0.10
N SER A 500 2.64 -20.62 0.59
CA SER A 500 2.32 -20.25 1.98
C SER A 500 3.48 -20.54 2.94
N GLN A 501 4.09 -21.72 2.82
CA GLN A 501 5.21 -22.13 3.66
C GLN A 501 6.52 -21.41 3.29
N ALA A 502 6.77 -21.14 2.00
CA ALA A 502 7.93 -20.37 1.55
C ALA A 502 7.92 -18.94 2.10
N LYS A 503 6.75 -18.30 2.17
CA LYS A 503 6.61 -16.95 2.76
C LYS A 503 7.05 -16.93 4.23
N ILE A 504 6.66 -17.94 5.00
CA ILE A 504 7.08 -18.08 6.41
C ILE A 504 8.57 -18.34 6.51
N ALA A 505 9.12 -19.23 5.68
CA ALA A 505 10.55 -19.52 5.64
C ALA A 505 11.38 -18.25 5.38
N GLY A 506 10.97 -17.43 4.41
CA GLY A 506 11.63 -16.15 4.09
C GLY A 506 11.60 -15.15 5.24
N TYR A 507 10.44 -14.97 5.88
CA TYR A 507 10.33 -14.12 7.07
C TYR A 507 11.19 -14.66 8.22
N ARG A 508 11.11 -15.96 8.51
CA ARG A 508 11.87 -16.58 9.60
C ARG A 508 13.37 -16.51 9.37
N ALA A 509 13.83 -16.59 8.12
CA ALA A 509 15.24 -16.44 7.77
C ALA A 509 15.82 -15.12 8.28
N VAL A 510 15.09 -14.01 8.11
CA VAL A 510 15.52 -12.69 8.59
C VAL A 510 15.53 -12.65 10.12
N VAL A 511 14.56 -13.27 10.79
CA VAL A 511 14.53 -13.34 12.26
C VAL A 511 15.70 -14.15 12.81
N GLU A 512 16.05 -15.29 12.20
CA GLU A 512 17.21 -16.08 12.60
C GLU A 512 18.53 -15.34 12.31
N ALA A 513 18.60 -14.65 11.17
CA ALA A 513 19.74 -13.79 10.86
C ALA A 513 19.89 -12.70 11.93
N ALA A 514 18.81 -12.00 12.27
CA ALA A 514 18.79 -10.96 13.30
C ALA A 514 19.16 -11.49 14.69
N HIS A 515 18.74 -12.71 15.02
CA HIS A 515 19.03 -13.34 16.31
C HIS A 515 20.53 -13.64 16.49
N VAL A 516 21.19 -14.08 15.43
CA VAL A 516 22.62 -14.45 15.44
C VAL A 516 23.52 -13.24 15.16
N TYR A 517 23.06 -12.29 14.37
CA TYR A 517 23.82 -11.11 13.99
C TYR A 517 23.96 -10.14 15.17
N GLN A 518 25.20 -9.80 15.52
CA GLN A 518 25.52 -9.08 16.77
C GLN A 518 25.51 -7.55 16.63
N ARG A 519 24.93 -7.00 15.56
CA ARG A 519 24.82 -5.54 15.32
C ARG A 519 23.38 -5.18 14.95
N PHE A 520 23.07 -3.88 14.98
CA PHE A 520 21.76 -3.40 14.54
C PHE A 520 21.53 -3.67 13.04
N LEU A 521 20.29 -4.04 12.70
CA LEU A 521 19.85 -4.13 11.31
C LEU A 521 19.60 -2.74 10.71
N ASN A 522 18.94 -1.88 11.48
CA ASN A 522 18.75 -0.47 11.16
C ASN A 522 19.99 0.36 11.48
N GLY A 523 20.21 1.40 10.68
CA GLY A 523 21.23 2.40 10.97
C GLY A 523 20.73 3.39 12.03
N GLU A 524 21.54 3.67 13.04
CA GLU A 524 21.17 4.56 14.14
C GLU A 524 22.27 5.60 14.42
N VAL A 525 21.83 6.82 14.77
CA VAL A 525 22.71 7.86 15.31
C VAL A 525 22.41 7.98 16.80
N THR A 526 23.39 7.63 17.63
CA THR A 526 23.28 7.64 19.09
C THR A 526 24.29 8.60 19.71
N ALA A 527 24.18 8.85 21.02
CA ALA A 527 25.20 9.60 21.75
C ALA A 527 26.59 8.96 21.69
N ALA A 528 26.66 7.64 21.48
CA ALA A 528 27.91 6.89 21.35
C ALA A 528 28.49 6.91 19.93
N GLY A 529 27.81 7.55 18.97
CA GLY A 529 28.24 7.65 17.58
C GLY A 529 27.19 7.15 16.59
N LYS A 530 27.56 7.19 15.30
CA LYS A 530 26.77 6.67 14.19
C LYS A 530 27.11 5.20 13.96
N PHE A 531 26.08 4.36 13.91
CA PHE A 531 26.17 2.95 13.54
C PHE A 531 25.47 2.77 12.19
N ASP A 532 26.16 2.19 11.23
CA ASP A 532 25.62 1.98 9.88
C ASP A 532 24.63 0.81 9.85
N ALA A 533 23.66 0.91 8.93
CA ALA A 533 22.67 -0.14 8.71
C ALA A 533 23.32 -1.42 8.16
N CYS A 534 22.75 -2.56 8.51
CA CYS A 534 23.15 -3.85 7.96
C CYS A 534 22.81 -3.91 6.46
N THR A 535 23.74 -4.38 5.64
CA THR A 535 23.46 -4.70 4.23
C THR A 535 23.12 -6.19 4.10
N VAL A 536 21.93 -6.47 3.57
CA VAL A 536 21.38 -7.82 3.38
C VAL A 536 21.32 -8.13 1.89
N LEU A 537 21.96 -9.22 1.46
CA LEU A 537 21.82 -9.75 0.11
C LEU A 537 20.82 -10.90 0.09
N VAL A 538 19.81 -10.84 -0.77
CA VAL A 538 18.86 -11.93 -1.00
C VAL A 538 19.09 -12.52 -2.40
N VAL A 539 19.43 -13.81 -2.45
CA VAL A 539 19.70 -14.54 -3.70
C VAL A 539 18.49 -15.42 -4.05
N GLY A 540 17.74 -14.99 -5.05
CA GLY A 540 16.44 -15.51 -5.45
C GLY A 540 15.30 -14.60 -4.97
N ALA A 541 14.49 -14.09 -5.90
CA ALA A 541 13.31 -13.26 -5.63
C ALA A 541 12.01 -14.06 -5.88
N GLY A 542 12.00 -15.31 -5.42
CA GLY A 542 10.76 -16.10 -5.28
C GLY A 542 9.93 -15.66 -4.07
N VAL A 543 8.90 -16.43 -3.71
CA VAL A 543 8.02 -16.09 -2.57
C VAL A 543 8.79 -15.96 -1.25
N ALA A 544 9.73 -16.88 -0.98
CA ALA A 544 10.60 -16.79 0.19
C ALA A 544 11.53 -15.57 0.13
N GLY A 545 12.14 -15.33 -1.03
CA GLY A 545 13.02 -14.19 -1.26
C GLY A 545 12.32 -12.84 -1.04
N LEU A 546 11.15 -12.64 -1.64
CA LEU A 546 10.35 -11.42 -1.45
C LEU A 546 9.91 -11.22 0.00
N ALA A 547 9.56 -12.31 0.70
CA ALA A 547 9.25 -12.24 2.13
C ALA A 547 10.48 -11.83 2.97
N ALA A 548 11.66 -12.35 2.64
CA ALA A 548 12.91 -11.97 3.28
C ALA A 548 13.27 -10.50 2.98
N ILE A 549 13.09 -10.04 1.74
CA ILE A 549 13.34 -8.64 1.34
C ILE A 549 12.45 -7.69 2.14
N GLY A 550 11.13 -7.94 2.16
CA GLY A 550 10.20 -7.11 2.91
C GLY A 550 10.48 -7.10 4.41
N ALA A 551 10.78 -8.27 5.01
CA ALA A 551 11.10 -8.36 6.42
C ALA A 551 12.40 -7.62 6.78
N ALA A 552 13.45 -7.76 5.98
CA ALA A 552 14.73 -7.07 6.21
C ALA A 552 14.61 -5.56 6.01
N ALA A 553 13.90 -5.11 4.96
CA ALA A 553 13.67 -3.69 4.69
C ALA A 553 12.84 -3.04 5.82
N ASN A 554 11.80 -3.72 6.31
CA ASN A 554 10.99 -3.24 7.44
C ASN A 554 11.78 -3.15 8.76
N MET A 555 12.85 -3.94 8.93
CA MET A 555 13.78 -3.82 10.05
C MET A 555 14.87 -2.76 9.83
N GLY A 556 14.79 -1.97 8.74
CA GLY A 556 15.69 -0.86 8.44
C GLY A 556 17.03 -1.25 7.81
N ALA A 557 17.18 -2.50 7.35
CA ALA A 557 18.36 -2.95 6.64
C ALA A 557 18.39 -2.42 5.19
N ILE A 558 19.59 -2.26 4.64
CA ILE A 558 19.78 -1.99 3.21
C ILE A 558 19.71 -3.32 2.48
N VAL A 559 18.62 -3.55 1.73
CA VAL A 559 18.41 -4.83 1.04
C VAL A 559 18.84 -4.73 -0.41
N ARG A 560 19.69 -5.66 -0.84
CA ARG A 560 20.05 -5.92 -2.24
C ARG A 560 19.51 -7.30 -2.60
N ALA A 561 18.98 -7.48 -3.79
CA ALA A 561 18.49 -8.78 -4.22
C ALA A 561 18.87 -9.09 -5.66
N PHE A 562 19.01 -10.37 -5.96
CA PHE A 562 19.30 -10.86 -7.30
C PHE A 562 18.37 -12.02 -7.66
N ASP A 563 17.83 -12.02 -8.87
CA ASP A 563 17.14 -13.16 -9.47
C ASP A 563 17.47 -13.18 -10.98
N THR A 564 17.53 -14.37 -11.54
CA THR A 564 17.70 -14.56 -13.00
C THR A 564 16.53 -14.02 -13.83
N ARG A 565 15.35 -13.85 -13.22
CA ARG A 565 14.11 -13.38 -13.86
C ARG A 565 13.99 -11.86 -13.71
N LEU A 566 14.15 -11.14 -14.81
CA LEU A 566 14.03 -9.68 -14.82
C LEU A 566 12.63 -9.17 -14.45
N GLU A 567 11.56 -9.94 -14.67
CA GLU A 567 10.21 -9.57 -14.23
C GLU A 567 10.07 -9.42 -12.70
N THR A 568 11.02 -9.95 -11.92
CA THR A 568 11.01 -9.80 -10.45
C THR A 568 11.59 -8.47 -9.98
N MET A 569 12.23 -7.69 -10.85
CA MET A 569 12.85 -6.42 -10.51
C MET A 569 11.86 -5.44 -9.88
N ASP A 570 10.72 -5.22 -10.55
CA ASP A 570 9.66 -4.33 -10.05
C ASP A 570 9.12 -4.79 -8.68
N GLN A 571 9.06 -6.12 -8.45
CA GLN A 571 8.62 -6.69 -7.17
C GLN A 571 9.64 -6.41 -6.06
N VAL A 572 10.93 -6.59 -6.33
CA VAL A 572 12.01 -6.29 -5.38
C VAL A 572 12.02 -4.81 -5.01
N GLU A 573 11.92 -3.92 -6.00
CA GLU A 573 11.93 -2.47 -5.78
C GLU A 573 10.70 -2.00 -4.99
N SER A 574 9.52 -2.56 -5.28
CA SER A 574 8.28 -2.24 -4.53
C SER A 574 8.35 -2.66 -3.06
N MET A 575 9.17 -3.67 -2.74
CA MET A 575 9.38 -4.18 -1.38
C MET A 575 10.51 -3.44 -0.64
N GLY A 576 11.11 -2.41 -1.25
CA GLY A 576 12.17 -1.60 -0.65
C GLY A 576 13.59 -2.15 -0.84
N GLY A 577 13.79 -3.14 -1.71
CA GLY A 577 15.11 -3.67 -2.06
C GLY A 577 15.68 -3.06 -3.35
N SER A 578 16.99 -3.14 -3.53
CA SER A 578 17.68 -2.80 -4.79
C SER A 578 17.96 -4.07 -5.59
N PHE A 579 17.50 -4.12 -6.84
CA PHE A 579 17.73 -5.26 -7.73
C PHE A 579 19.10 -5.18 -8.40
N LEU A 580 19.88 -6.26 -8.29
CA LEU A 580 21.18 -6.39 -8.93
C LEU A 580 21.01 -6.91 -10.36
N VAL A 581 21.55 -6.20 -11.34
CA VAL A 581 21.47 -6.57 -12.76
C VAL A 581 22.86 -6.94 -13.28
N LEU A 582 22.97 -8.14 -13.85
CA LEU A 582 24.17 -8.55 -14.59
C LEU A 582 24.07 -8.05 -16.04
N LYS A 583 25.09 -7.32 -16.51
CA LYS A 583 25.13 -6.80 -17.88
C LYS A 583 25.72 -7.83 -18.85
N PHE A 584 24.92 -8.27 -19.83
CA PHE A 584 25.33 -9.17 -20.92
C PHE A 584 25.10 -8.53 -22.29
N LYS A 585 25.83 -9.02 -23.30
CA LYS A 585 25.64 -8.63 -24.71
C LYS A 585 24.52 -9.42 -25.40
N ASP A 586 24.13 -10.58 -24.88
CA ASP A 586 23.07 -11.43 -25.44
C ASP A 586 21.92 -11.67 -24.45
N LYS A 587 20.69 -11.72 -24.99
CA LYS A 587 19.41 -11.84 -24.28
C LYS A 587 19.15 -13.27 -23.75
N ASP A 588 19.98 -13.75 -22.83
CA ASP A 588 19.70 -14.99 -22.11
C ASP A 588 19.19 -14.66 -20.70
N GLY A 589 17.87 -14.50 -20.57
CA GLY A 589 17.15 -14.34 -19.31
C GLY A 589 15.67 -14.67 -19.48
N GLY A 590 15.14 -15.58 -18.67
CA GLY A 590 13.72 -15.90 -18.68
C GLY A 590 13.32 -17.15 -17.89
N GLY A 591 12.16 -17.09 -17.24
CA GLY A 591 11.53 -18.23 -16.58
C GLY A 591 10.95 -19.27 -17.56
N ASP A 592 10.64 -20.46 -17.07
CA ASP A 592 9.82 -21.44 -17.76
C ASP A 592 8.33 -21.08 -17.74
N ALA A 593 7.49 -21.85 -18.44
CA ALA A 593 6.05 -21.60 -18.52
C ALA A 593 5.31 -21.72 -17.16
N ALA A 594 5.97 -22.27 -16.13
CA ALA A 594 5.46 -22.45 -14.77
C ALA A 594 6.05 -21.44 -13.77
N GLY A 595 6.82 -20.45 -14.25
CA GLY A 595 7.41 -19.37 -13.47
C GLY A 595 8.72 -19.72 -12.72
N TYR A 596 9.33 -20.88 -12.99
CA TYR A 596 10.65 -21.26 -12.42
C TYR A 596 11.82 -20.73 -13.27
N ALA A 597 12.97 -20.52 -12.63
CA ALA A 597 14.21 -20.12 -13.31
C ALA A 597 14.79 -21.26 -14.17
N LYS A 598 15.31 -20.94 -15.35
CA LYS A 598 16.03 -21.89 -16.23
C LYS A 598 17.52 -21.98 -15.87
N VAL A 599 18.17 -23.08 -16.27
CA VAL A 599 19.62 -23.23 -16.17
C VAL A 599 20.30 -22.34 -17.21
N MET A 600 21.23 -21.50 -16.77
CA MET A 600 21.87 -20.44 -17.56
C MET A 600 23.16 -20.93 -18.24
N SER A 601 23.68 -20.15 -19.20
CA SER A 601 24.95 -20.43 -19.89
C SER A 601 26.16 -20.35 -18.94
N GLU A 602 27.27 -21.03 -19.27
CA GLU A 602 28.47 -21.03 -18.42
C GLU A 602 29.06 -19.62 -18.21
N GLU A 603 28.97 -18.75 -19.22
CA GLU A 603 29.41 -17.36 -19.12
C GLU A 603 28.54 -16.54 -18.16
N PHE A 604 27.21 -16.77 -18.18
CA PHE A 604 26.28 -16.15 -17.25
C PHE A 604 26.61 -16.53 -15.82
N TYR A 605 26.79 -17.83 -15.59
CA TYR A 605 27.14 -18.37 -14.30
C TYR A 605 28.48 -17.80 -13.80
N ALA A 606 29.51 -17.72 -14.64
CA ALA A 606 30.80 -17.14 -14.25
C ALA A 606 30.68 -15.68 -13.75
N LYS A 607 29.91 -14.83 -14.44
CA LYS A 607 29.68 -13.43 -14.02
C LYS A 607 28.77 -13.32 -12.80
N GLU A 608 27.78 -14.21 -12.68
CA GLU A 608 26.93 -14.32 -11.49
C GLU A 608 27.78 -14.62 -10.25
N MET A 609 28.70 -15.58 -10.36
CA MET A 609 29.64 -15.92 -9.28
C MET A 609 30.60 -14.77 -8.94
N GLU A 610 31.10 -14.04 -9.94
CA GLU A 610 31.93 -12.84 -9.72
C GLU A 610 31.17 -11.75 -8.96
N MET A 611 29.92 -11.49 -9.35
CA MET A 611 29.06 -10.54 -8.64
C MET A 611 28.82 -10.96 -7.19
N PHE A 612 28.52 -12.24 -6.92
CA PHE A 612 28.35 -12.70 -5.53
C PHE A 612 29.63 -12.56 -4.70
N ARG A 613 30.81 -12.78 -5.28
CA ARG A 613 32.08 -12.53 -4.60
C ARG A 613 32.27 -11.06 -4.23
N GLU A 614 31.93 -10.14 -5.12
CA GLU A 614 32.00 -8.71 -4.83
C GLU A 614 30.98 -8.29 -3.77
N GLN A 615 29.73 -8.75 -3.88
CA GLN A 615 28.69 -8.46 -2.89
C GLN A 615 29.02 -9.03 -1.51
N ALA A 616 29.65 -10.21 -1.43
CA ALA A 616 30.02 -10.84 -0.17
C ALA A 616 31.03 -10.01 0.65
N LYS A 617 31.85 -9.16 0.03
CA LYS A 617 32.77 -8.25 0.73
C LYS A 617 32.03 -7.16 1.52
N GLU A 618 30.87 -6.73 1.02
CA GLU A 618 30.10 -5.61 1.56
C GLU A 618 28.93 -6.05 2.43
N CYS A 619 28.30 -7.18 2.11
CA CYS A 619 27.08 -7.63 2.79
C CYS A 619 27.39 -8.32 4.12
N GLN A 620 26.64 -7.97 5.16
CA GLN A 620 26.78 -8.61 6.48
C GLN A 620 25.86 -9.84 6.59
N VAL A 621 24.73 -9.84 5.89
CA VAL A 621 23.81 -10.98 5.86
C VAL A 621 23.57 -11.41 4.41
N ILE A 622 23.64 -12.71 4.15
CA ILE A 622 23.23 -13.30 2.86
C ILE A 622 22.12 -14.31 3.12
N ILE A 623 21.00 -14.18 2.42
CA ILE A 623 19.88 -15.13 2.46
C ILE A 623 19.75 -15.76 1.07
N THR A 624 19.92 -17.08 0.97
CA THR A 624 19.84 -17.78 -0.32
C THR A 624 18.57 -18.62 -0.40
N THR A 625 17.84 -18.49 -1.49
CA THR A 625 16.53 -19.15 -1.70
C THR A 625 16.40 -19.81 -3.07
N ALA A 626 17.50 -20.01 -3.79
CA ALA A 626 17.48 -20.55 -5.14
C ALA A 626 17.27 -22.07 -5.10
N ALA A 627 16.09 -22.51 -5.53
CA ALA A 627 15.74 -23.93 -5.55
C ALA A 627 15.06 -24.29 -6.87
N ILE A 628 15.44 -25.44 -7.43
CA ILE A 628 14.80 -26.02 -8.62
C ILE A 628 14.19 -27.37 -8.20
N PRO A 629 12.87 -27.57 -8.35
CA PRO A 629 12.22 -28.81 -7.94
C PRO A 629 12.85 -30.05 -8.58
N GLY A 630 13.11 -31.08 -7.77
CA GLY A 630 13.67 -32.36 -8.23
C GLY A 630 15.15 -32.32 -8.61
N ARG A 631 15.85 -31.20 -8.37
CA ARG A 631 17.30 -31.07 -8.59
C ARG A 631 18.01 -30.60 -7.31
N PRO A 632 19.30 -30.95 -7.14
CA PRO A 632 20.12 -30.35 -6.10
C PRO A 632 20.16 -28.82 -6.22
N ALA A 633 20.25 -28.13 -5.09
CA ALA A 633 20.40 -26.68 -5.06
C ALA A 633 21.69 -26.26 -5.80
N PRO A 634 21.64 -25.22 -6.67
CA PRO A 634 22.85 -24.72 -7.29
C PRO A 634 23.76 -24.09 -6.24
N LYS A 635 25.06 -24.37 -6.30
CA LYS A 635 26.07 -23.70 -5.47
C LYS A 635 26.30 -22.29 -6.01
N LEU A 636 25.91 -21.27 -5.26
CA LEU A 636 25.99 -19.86 -5.66
C LEU A 636 26.95 -19.07 -4.76
N ILE A 637 27.04 -19.45 -3.49
CA ILE A 637 27.97 -18.83 -2.53
C ILE A 637 29.10 -19.82 -2.27
N MET A 638 30.22 -19.63 -2.99
CA MET A 638 31.41 -20.49 -2.88
C MET A 638 32.23 -20.12 -1.63
N LYS A 639 33.10 -21.04 -1.23
CA LYS A 639 33.97 -20.87 -0.07
C LYS A 639 34.78 -19.57 -0.11
N ASP A 640 35.30 -19.19 -1.28
CA ASP A 640 36.07 -17.96 -1.48
C ASP A 640 35.23 -16.68 -1.25
N ALA A 641 33.95 -16.69 -1.61
CA ALA A 641 33.01 -15.60 -1.29
C ALA A 641 32.77 -15.51 0.23
N VAL A 642 32.58 -16.66 0.91
CA VAL A 642 32.41 -16.70 2.38
C VAL A 642 33.66 -16.23 3.12
N ASP A 643 34.85 -16.65 2.66
CA ASP A 643 36.13 -16.23 3.24
C ASP A 643 36.31 -14.69 3.17
N ASN A 644 35.76 -14.04 2.14
CA ASN A 644 35.78 -12.59 1.94
C ASN A 644 34.76 -11.79 2.75
N MET A 645 33.78 -12.43 3.38
CA MET A 645 32.79 -11.73 4.22
C MET A 645 33.43 -11.09 5.46
N GLN A 646 32.71 -10.19 6.14
CA GLN A 646 33.20 -9.61 7.39
C GLN A 646 33.06 -10.59 8.57
N ALA A 647 33.86 -10.40 9.62
CA ALA A 647 33.68 -11.16 10.86
C ALA A 647 32.37 -10.75 11.54
N GLY A 648 31.59 -11.75 11.98
CA GLY A 648 30.24 -11.58 12.51
C GLY A 648 29.14 -11.62 11.46
N SER A 649 29.47 -11.81 10.17
CA SER A 649 28.48 -11.98 9.11
C SER A 649 27.66 -13.26 9.27
N VAL A 650 26.47 -13.29 8.68
CA VAL A 650 25.54 -14.43 8.74
C VAL A 650 25.11 -14.86 7.34
N ILE A 651 25.08 -16.16 7.10
CA ILE A 651 24.47 -16.75 5.90
C ILE A 651 23.28 -17.60 6.37
N VAL A 652 22.12 -17.37 5.77
CA VAL A 652 20.93 -18.22 5.98
C VAL A 652 20.59 -18.91 4.67
N ASP A 653 20.76 -20.22 4.63
CA ASP A 653 20.59 -21.01 3.42
C ASP A 653 19.27 -21.79 3.46
N LEU A 654 18.23 -21.21 2.83
CA LEU A 654 16.91 -21.85 2.76
C LEU A 654 16.90 -23.09 1.88
N ALA A 655 17.92 -23.30 1.04
CA ALA A 655 18.03 -24.47 0.19
C ALA A 655 18.81 -25.62 0.87
N GLY A 656 19.09 -25.54 2.17
CA GLY A 656 19.87 -26.55 2.92
C GLY A 656 19.35 -27.98 2.76
N ALA A 657 18.02 -28.17 2.69
CA ALA A 657 17.41 -29.50 2.52
C ALA A 657 17.75 -30.18 1.18
N THR A 658 18.07 -29.41 0.13
CA THR A 658 18.43 -29.92 -1.20
C THR A 658 19.91 -29.77 -1.51
N GLY A 659 20.74 -29.65 -0.47
CA GLY A 659 22.19 -29.54 -0.56
C GLY A 659 22.74 -28.14 -0.28
N GLY A 660 21.90 -27.10 -0.24
CA GLY A 660 22.27 -25.71 0.08
C GLY A 660 22.88 -24.93 -1.10
N ASN A 661 22.56 -23.64 -1.20
CA ASN A 661 23.19 -22.74 -2.16
C ASN A 661 24.60 -22.30 -1.75
N CYS A 662 24.94 -22.38 -0.46
CA CYS A 662 26.30 -22.16 0.01
C CYS A 662 27.09 -23.48 0.00
N GLU A 663 28.34 -23.44 -0.50
CA GLU A 663 29.25 -24.59 -0.54
C GLU A 663 29.49 -25.17 0.85
N LEU A 664 29.52 -24.30 1.87
CA LEU A 664 29.82 -24.64 3.27
C LEU A 664 28.58 -25.01 4.09
N THR A 665 27.38 -25.02 3.51
CA THR A 665 26.15 -25.38 4.23
C THR A 665 26.19 -26.85 4.67
N ARG A 666 25.91 -27.06 5.96
CA ARG A 666 25.66 -28.38 6.55
C ARG A 666 24.17 -28.49 6.85
N PRO A 667 23.41 -29.34 6.11
CA PRO A 667 21.97 -29.44 6.32
C PRO A 667 21.62 -29.78 7.77
N GLY A 668 20.71 -29.02 8.36
CA GLY A 668 20.25 -29.22 9.75
C GLY A 668 21.13 -28.58 10.82
N GLU A 669 22.30 -28.03 10.47
CA GLU A 669 23.22 -27.45 11.44
C GLU A 669 23.34 -25.92 11.31
N THR A 670 23.56 -25.28 12.46
CA THR A 670 24.08 -23.91 12.53
C THR A 670 25.46 -23.95 13.15
N TYR A 671 26.48 -23.41 12.47
CA TYR A 671 27.83 -23.39 12.97
C TYR A 671 28.59 -22.15 12.53
N VAL A 672 29.67 -21.83 13.24
CA VAL A 672 30.56 -20.72 12.90
C VAL A 672 31.74 -21.24 12.09
N TYR A 673 31.84 -20.80 10.85
CA TYR A 673 32.95 -21.13 9.95
C TYR A 673 34.13 -20.16 10.18
N ASN A 674 35.33 -20.72 10.36
CA ASN A 674 36.59 -19.98 10.60
C ASN A 674 36.52 -18.93 11.73
N ASN A 675 35.68 -19.14 12.75
CA ASN A 675 35.39 -18.15 13.81
C ASN A 675 34.96 -16.77 13.26
N LYS A 676 34.39 -16.74 12.06
CA LYS A 676 34.15 -15.52 11.29
C LYS A 676 32.71 -15.37 10.83
N VAL A 677 32.16 -16.37 10.15
CA VAL A 677 30.81 -16.30 9.54
C VAL A 677 29.94 -17.38 10.14
N THR A 678 28.74 -17.02 10.61
CA THR A 678 27.76 -18.02 11.05
C THR A 678 26.93 -18.48 9.86
N ILE A 679 26.90 -19.79 9.63
CA ILE A 679 26.14 -20.41 8.54
C ILE A 679 24.96 -21.15 9.18
N ILE A 680 23.75 -20.74 8.82
CA ILE A 680 22.48 -21.32 9.24
C ILE A 680 21.95 -22.20 8.11
N GLY A 681 22.11 -23.52 8.24
CA GLY A 681 21.63 -24.54 7.29
C GLY A 681 20.44 -25.35 7.81
N THR A 682 19.78 -24.87 8.86
CA THR A 682 18.67 -25.57 9.53
C THR A 682 17.47 -25.74 8.59
N THR A 683 16.88 -26.94 8.57
CA THR A 683 15.76 -27.31 7.69
C THR A 683 14.39 -27.16 8.36
N ASP A 684 14.36 -26.77 9.63
CA ASP A 684 13.16 -26.69 10.48
C ASP A 684 12.62 -25.27 10.64
N LEU A 685 13.08 -24.30 9.84
CA LEU A 685 12.73 -22.88 9.98
C LEU A 685 11.21 -22.63 10.01
N ILE A 686 10.46 -23.36 9.18
CA ILE A 686 9.01 -23.24 9.14
C ILE A 686 8.37 -23.78 10.44
N SER A 687 8.92 -24.87 10.98
CA SER A 687 8.51 -25.49 12.25
C SER A 687 8.78 -24.56 13.45
N LYS A 688 9.83 -23.72 13.40
CA LYS A 688 10.08 -22.68 14.41
C LYS A 688 9.00 -21.59 14.48
N MET A 689 8.13 -21.49 13.47
CA MET A 689 6.93 -20.65 13.45
C MET A 689 5.65 -21.50 13.32
N SER A 690 5.59 -22.60 14.08
CA SER A 690 4.55 -23.63 13.98
C SER A 690 3.13 -23.10 14.03
N TRP A 691 2.81 -22.14 14.92
CA TRP A 691 1.47 -21.54 15.01
C TRP A 691 1.02 -20.92 13.68
N GLN A 692 1.85 -20.02 13.11
CA GLN A 692 1.54 -19.32 11.86
C GLN A 692 1.55 -20.30 10.67
N ALA A 693 2.49 -21.23 10.65
CA ALA A 693 2.64 -22.21 9.60
C ALA A 693 1.47 -23.19 9.53
N SER A 694 1.02 -23.68 10.68
CA SER A 694 -0.15 -24.57 10.80
C SER A 694 -1.43 -23.82 10.42
N SER A 695 -1.57 -22.56 10.85
CA SER A 695 -2.73 -21.73 10.48
C SER A 695 -2.83 -21.48 8.98
N MET A 696 -1.72 -21.16 8.31
CA MET A 696 -1.71 -20.97 6.86
C MET A 696 -1.92 -22.28 6.11
N TYR A 697 -1.26 -23.37 6.54
CA TYR A 697 -1.45 -24.70 5.97
C TYR A 697 -2.90 -25.16 6.09
N SER A 698 -3.50 -25.01 7.28
CA SER A 698 -4.88 -25.37 7.54
C SER A 698 -5.88 -24.58 6.69
N ASN A 699 -5.62 -23.30 6.43
CA ASN A 699 -6.44 -22.52 5.50
C ASN A 699 -6.34 -23.07 4.06
N ASN A 700 -5.14 -23.46 3.60
CA ASN A 700 -4.98 -24.14 2.31
C ASN A 700 -5.78 -25.45 2.29
N MET A 701 -5.70 -26.26 3.36
CA MET A 701 -6.42 -27.53 3.48
C MET A 701 -7.94 -27.34 3.56
N SER A 702 -8.44 -26.36 4.30
CA SER A 702 -9.87 -26.05 4.36
C SER A 702 -10.41 -25.67 2.98
N ASN A 703 -9.67 -24.89 2.21
CA ASN A 703 -10.04 -24.52 0.84
C ASN A 703 -9.98 -25.74 -0.10
N LEU A 704 -9.00 -26.62 0.07
CA LEU A 704 -8.90 -27.87 -0.69
C LEU A 704 -10.07 -28.80 -0.38
N MET A 705 -10.44 -28.92 0.90
CA MET A 705 -11.57 -29.73 1.33
C MET A 705 -12.90 -29.20 0.78
N GLU A 706 -13.06 -27.88 0.59
CA GLU A 706 -14.21 -27.33 -0.12
C GLU A 706 -14.25 -27.72 -1.61
N LEU A 707 -13.09 -27.91 -2.24
CA LEU A 707 -13.01 -28.37 -3.63
C LEU A 707 -13.31 -29.87 -3.75
N LEU A 708 -12.86 -30.67 -2.78
CA LEU A 708 -13.16 -32.11 -2.69
C LEU A 708 -14.60 -32.39 -2.23
N CYS A 709 -15.22 -31.44 -1.53
CA CYS A 709 -16.61 -31.49 -1.07
C CYS A 709 -17.41 -30.29 -1.63
N PRO A 710 -17.60 -30.23 -2.96
CA PRO A 710 -18.22 -29.09 -3.61
C PRO A 710 -19.64 -28.86 -3.11
N LYS A 711 -20.11 -27.60 -3.17
CA LYS A 711 -21.51 -27.29 -2.89
C LYS A 711 -22.41 -28.00 -3.89
N PRO A 712 -23.55 -28.54 -3.46
CA PRO A 712 -24.47 -29.21 -4.35
C PRO A 712 -25.09 -28.20 -5.33
N THR A 713 -25.18 -28.57 -6.59
CA THR A 713 -25.69 -27.72 -7.68
C THR A 713 -27.20 -27.49 -7.57
N ASN A 714 -27.93 -28.49 -7.04
CA ASN A 714 -29.35 -28.40 -6.71
C ASN A 714 -29.54 -28.30 -5.20
N LYS A 715 -30.62 -27.62 -4.77
CA LYS A 715 -30.94 -27.46 -3.34
C LYS A 715 -31.29 -28.77 -2.61
N ASP A 716 -31.64 -29.81 -3.38
CA ASP A 716 -32.01 -31.13 -2.85
C ASP A 716 -30.86 -32.15 -2.86
N ASP A 717 -29.71 -31.81 -3.47
CA ASP A 717 -28.54 -32.68 -3.50
C ASP A 717 -27.71 -32.48 -2.22
N GLU A 718 -27.24 -33.56 -1.62
CA GLU A 718 -26.35 -33.51 -0.46
C GLU A 718 -24.90 -33.30 -0.91
N ARG A 719 -24.11 -32.58 -0.09
CA ARG A 719 -22.65 -32.51 -0.31
C ARG A 719 -22.06 -33.90 -0.19
N LYS A 720 -21.15 -34.24 -1.10
CA LYS A 720 -20.44 -35.51 -1.10
C LYS A 720 -18.97 -35.27 -1.31
N PHE A 721 -18.15 -36.08 -0.64
CA PHE A 721 -16.72 -36.15 -0.92
C PHE A 721 -16.51 -36.83 -2.28
N SER A 722 -15.76 -36.18 -3.16
CA SER A 722 -15.48 -36.70 -4.49
C SER A 722 -14.12 -36.25 -5.01
N ILE A 723 -13.29 -37.21 -5.41
CA ILE A 723 -12.04 -36.96 -6.14
C ILE A 723 -12.38 -36.84 -7.63
N ASN A 724 -12.82 -35.64 -8.03
CA ASN A 724 -13.19 -35.36 -9.41
C ASN A 724 -11.94 -35.19 -10.30
N MET A 725 -11.59 -36.23 -11.05
CA MET A 725 -10.44 -36.24 -11.98
C MET A 725 -10.64 -35.34 -13.22
N GLU A 726 -11.83 -34.78 -13.43
CA GLU A 726 -12.06 -33.75 -14.45
C GLU A 726 -11.62 -32.36 -13.99
N ASP A 727 -11.58 -32.12 -12.67
CA ASP A 727 -11.06 -30.86 -12.14
C ASP A 727 -9.53 -30.84 -12.25
N GLN A 728 -9.00 -29.83 -12.95
CA GLN A 728 -7.56 -29.71 -13.20
C GLN A 728 -6.71 -29.67 -11.92
N VAL A 729 -7.20 -29.06 -10.83
CA VAL A 729 -6.42 -28.99 -9.57
C VAL A 729 -6.37 -30.37 -8.94
N ILE A 730 -7.52 -31.02 -8.79
CA ILE A 730 -7.62 -32.37 -8.21
C ILE A 730 -6.81 -33.35 -9.05
N ARG A 731 -6.95 -33.32 -10.39
CA ARG A 731 -6.18 -34.16 -11.31
C ARG A 731 -4.68 -33.93 -11.20
N GLY A 732 -4.25 -32.68 -11.05
CA GLY A 732 -2.84 -32.31 -10.95
C GLY A 732 -2.17 -32.86 -9.69
N MET A 733 -2.89 -32.85 -8.57
CA MET A 733 -2.36 -33.26 -7.27
C MET A 733 -2.59 -34.75 -6.92
N THR A 734 -3.57 -35.41 -7.55
CA THR A 734 -3.86 -36.83 -7.30
C THR A 734 -2.79 -37.70 -7.95
N VAL A 735 -1.96 -38.34 -7.12
CA VAL A 735 -0.83 -39.17 -7.57
C VAL A 735 -1.17 -40.66 -7.59
N VAL A 736 -2.06 -41.12 -6.72
CA VAL A 736 -2.62 -42.47 -6.71
C VAL A 736 -4.13 -42.37 -6.50
N LYS A 737 -4.91 -43.10 -7.29
CA LYS A 737 -6.37 -43.21 -7.15
C LYS A 737 -6.84 -44.64 -7.36
N ASP A 738 -7.59 -45.18 -6.41
CA ASP A 738 -8.16 -46.55 -6.44
C ASP A 738 -7.11 -47.63 -6.80
N GLY A 739 -5.89 -47.48 -6.28
CA GLY A 739 -4.76 -48.38 -6.54
C GLY A 739 -3.97 -48.07 -7.82
N ASP A 740 -4.48 -47.21 -8.72
CA ASP A 740 -3.77 -46.82 -9.93
C ASP A 740 -2.89 -45.58 -9.71
N ILE A 741 -1.62 -45.65 -10.11
CA ILE A 741 -0.72 -44.49 -10.11
C ILE A 741 -1.11 -43.55 -11.26
N THR A 742 -1.63 -42.38 -10.92
CA THR A 742 -2.13 -41.37 -11.88
C THR A 742 -1.10 -40.27 -12.18
N TRP A 743 0.09 -40.35 -11.58
CA TRP A 743 1.21 -39.45 -11.85
C TRP A 743 2.06 -39.94 -13.04
N PRO A 744 2.53 -39.05 -13.94
CA PRO A 744 2.35 -37.60 -13.98
C PRO A 744 1.00 -37.17 -14.59
N PRO A 745 0.48 -35.98 -14.23
CA PRO A 745 -0.71 -35.43 -14.87
C PRO A 745 -0.44 -35.05 -16.34
N PRO A 746 -1.49 -35.02 -17.19
CA PRO A 746 -1.42 -34.49 -18.55
C PRO A 746 -0.86 -33.06 -18.59
N GLU A 747 -0.12 -32.71 -19.67
CA GLU A 747 0.55 -31.41 -19.78
C GLU A 747 -0.43 -30.21 -19.73
N ASP A 748 -1.64 -30.36 -20.27
CA ASP A 748 -2.69 -29.34 -20.28
C ASP A 748 -3.17 -28.95 -18.87
N VAL A 749 -3.09 -29.88 -17.91
CA VAL A 749 -3.41 -29.65 -16.49
C VAL A 749 -2.33 -28.80 -15.80
N THR A 750 -1.08 -28.88 -16.28
CA THR A 750 0.07 -28.19 -15.69
C THR A 750 0.38 -26.83 -16.33
N ARG A 751 -0.24 -26.51 -17.47
CA ARG A 751 0.10 -25.33 -18.28
C ARG A 751 -0.67 -24.09 -17.81
N THR A 752 0.04 -23.11 -17.28
CA THR A 752 -0.50 -21.75 -17.10
C THR A 752 -0.60 -21.08 -18.49
N ALA A 753 -1.69 -20.36 -18.77
CA ALA A 753 -1.74 -19.46 -19.91
C ALA A 753 -0.61 -18.43 -19.72
N ALA A 754 0.47 -18.56 -20.50
CA ALA A 754 1.61 -17.66 -20.39
C ALA A 754 1.12 -16.22 -20.59
N ALA A 755 1.35 -15.37 -19.59
CA ALA A 755 1.19 -13.94 -19.79
C ALA A 755 2.05 -13.54 -21.02
N PRO A 756 1.52 -12.70 -21.93
CA PRO A 756 2.29 -12.31 -23.11
C PRO A 756 3.63 -11.73 -22.65
N LYS A 757 4.72 -12.34 -23.11
CA LYS A 757 6.08 -11.88 -22.85
C LYS A 757 6.17 -10.41 -23.23
N LYS A 758 6.25 -9.53 -22.23
CA LYS A 758 6.81 -8.20 -22.46
C LYS A 758 8.30 -8.41 -22.65
N GLU A 759 8.71 -8.43 -23.91
CA GLU A 759 10.12 -8.43 -24.26
C GLU A 759 10.76 -7.18 -23.66
N ALA A 760 11.71 -7.38 -22.75
CA ALA A 760 12.59 -6.32 -22.30
C ALA A 760 13.54 -5.99 -23.47
N GLU A 761 13.24 -4.93 -24.20
CA GLU A 761 14.16 -4.31 -25.14
C GLU A 761 15.19 -3.49 -24.35
N PHE A 762 16.43 -3.98 -24.32
CA PHE A 762 17.61 -3.13 -24.15
C PHE A 762 18.07 -2.67 -25.54
N GLU A 763 18.17 -1.37 -25.74
CA GLU A 763 18.71 -0.73 -26.94
C GLU A 763 20.24 -0.77 -26.90
N ASP A 764 20.83 -1.20 -28.01
CA ASP A 764 22.25 -1.07 -28.35
C ASP A 764 22.47 0.33 -28.97
N GLU A 765 23.43 1.11 -28.46
CA GLU A 765 23.69 2.47 -28.94
C GLU A 765 24.31 2.44 -30.36
N GLY A 766 23.58 2.92 -31.38
CA GLY A 766 24.14 3.04 -32.73
C GLY A 766 23.25 3.55 -33.88
N SER A 767 22.85 4.84 -33.87
CA SER A 767 22.47 5.71 -35.04
C SER A 767 21.20 5.32 -35.89
N PRO A 768 20.66 6.20 -36.78
CA PRO A 768 19.46 7.02 -36.48
C PRO A 768 18.26 6.81 -37.45
N GLU A 769 17.14 7.47 -37.08
CA GLU A 769 15.92 7.79 -37.85
C GLU A 769 14.70 6.84 -37.71
N GLY A 770 13.62 7.33 -37.08
CA GLY A 770 12.32 6.63 -37.17
C GLY A 770 11.17 6.91 -36.20
N GLN A 771 11.02 8.11 -35.61
CA GLN A 771 9.80 8.65 -34.94
C GLN A 771 9.31 8.07 -33.58
N PRO A 772 8.68 8.90 -32.73
CA PRO A 772 8.69 8.75 -31.27
C PRO A 772 7.36 8.26 -30.66
N LYS A 773 7.45 7.34 -29.68
CA LYS A 773 6.42 7.10 -28.66
C LYS A 773 7.04 7.16 -27.27
N GLU A 774 6.58 8.12 -26.47
CA GLU A 774 7.10 8.49 -25.16
C GLU A 774 6.98 7.35 -24.12
N LYS A 775 8.13 6.90 -23.59
CA LYS A 775 8.27 6.17 -22.33
C LYS A 775 8.28 7.18 -21.17
N LYS A 776 7.53 6.91 -20.10
CA LYS A 776 7.67 7.57 -18.80
C LYS A 776 8.99 7.12 -18.17
N GLU A 777 10.04 7.92 -18.32
CA GLU A 777 11.35 7.70 -17.72
C GLU A 777 11.57 8.55 -16.45
N SER A 778 12.42 8.02 -15.56
CA SER A 778 12.89 8.60 -14.31
C SER A 778 13.32 10.07 -14.44
N VAL A 779 12.66 10.93 -13.65
CA VAL A 779 12.77 12.40 -13.62
C VAL A 779 14.20 12.93 -13.35
N PHE A 780 15.11 12.07 -12.89
CA PHE A 780 16.45 12.48 -12.47
C PHE A 780 17.55 12.19 -13.50
N SER A 781 17.39 11.17 -14.37
CA SER A 781 18.49 10.69 -15.24
C SER A 781 18.59 11.42 -16.59
N LYS A 782 17.49 11.96 -17.13
CA LYS A 782 17.50 12.77 -18.36
C LYS A 782 17.80 14.26 -18.18
N ARG A 783 17.57 14.79 -16.97
CA ARG A 783 17.58 16.24 -16.73
C ARG A 783 18.97 16.90 -16.75
N VAL A 784 20.04 16.11 -16.77
CA VAL A 784 21.41 16.62 -16.82
C VAL A 784 21.94 16.70 -18.26
N TRP A 785 21.32 16.02 -19.23
CA TRP A 785 21.81 15.95 -20.61
C TRP A 785 20.80 16.31 -21.72
N ASP A 786 19.49 16.39 -21.44
CA ASP A 786 18.51 16.95 -22.40
C ASP A 786 18.35 18.47 -22.21
N LEU A 787 19.32 19.24 -22.73
CA LEU A 787 19.34 20.71 -22.77
C LEU A 787 18.83 21.25 -24.12
N THR A 788 17.78 20.64 -24.66
CA THR A 788 17.38 20.82 -26.08
C THR A 788 16.17 21.72 -26.30
N THR A 789 15.47 22.18 -25.26
CA THR A 789 14.51 23.27 -25.43
C THR A 789 15.23 24.63 -25.32
N VAL A 790 15.07 25.49 -26.34
CA VAL A 790 15.59 26.87 -26.34
C VAL A 790 15.24 27.62 -25.05
N GLY A 791 14.12 27.27 -24.40
CA GLY A 791 13.69 27.80 -23.11
C GLY A 791 14.58 27.41 -21.93
N GLU A 792 15.02 26.15 -21.82
CA GLU A 792 15.87 25.68 -20.73
C GLU A 792 17.32 26.18 -20.88
N LEU A 793 17.85 26.22 -22.10
CA LEU A 793 19.15 26.83 -22.38
C LEU A 793 19.14 28.33 -22.06
N CYS A 794 18.07 29.06 -22.44
CA CYS A 794 17.88 30.45 -22.05
C CYS A 794 17.78 30.63 -20.53
N LEU A 795 17.15 29.70 -19.81
CA LEU A 795 17.05 29.72 -18.35
C LEU A 795 18.40 29.48 -17.67
N ILE A 796 19.22 28.56 -18.18
CA ILE A 796 20.58 28.31 -17.66
C ILE A 796 21.49 29.48 -17.99
N VAL A 797 21.45 30.01 -19.21
CA VAL A 797 22.23 31.21 -19.59
C VAL A 797 21.78 32.42 -18.77
N PHE A 798 20.48 32.60 -18.56
CA PHE A 798 19.94 33.66 -17.69
C PHE A 798 20.38 33.45 -16.23
N ALA A 799 20.31 32.22 -15.71
CA ALA A 799 20.77 31.92 -14.36
C ALA A 799 22.27 32.17 -14.22
N ALA A 800 23.10 31.69 -15.15
CA ALA A 800 24.54 31.91 -15.15
C ALA A 800 24.89 33.41 -15.28
N PHE A 801 24.16 34.16 -16.11
CA PHE A 801 24.32 35.61 -16.24
C PHE A 801 23.88 36.34 -14.96
N PHE A 802 22.74 35.96 -14.38
CA PHE A 802 22.24 36.51 -13.12
C PHE A 802 23.21 36.24 -11.96
N PHE A 803 23.65 34.99 -11.79
CA PHE A 803 24.65 34.62 -10.78
C PHE A 803 26.01 35.26 -11.06
N GLY A 804 26.39 35.46 -12.33
CA GLY A 804 27.59 36.18 -12.74
C GLY A 804 27.55 37.66 -12.35
N ILE A 805 26.42 38.35 -12.59
CA ILE A 805 26.20 39.73 -12.14
C ILE A 805 26.20 39.81 -10.62
N VAL A 806 25.48 38.90 -9.95
CA VAL A 806 25.43 38.85 -8.49
C VAL A 806 26.83 38.61 -7.92
N ALA A 807 27.62 37.69 -8.48
CA ALA A 807 28.99 37.46 -8.04
C ALA A 807 29.92 38.66 -8.28
N ALA A 808 29.70 39.42 -9.37
CA ALA A 808 30.53 40.56 -9.73
C ALA A 808 30.20 41.83 -8.90
N TYR A 809 28.94 42.02 -8.49
CA TYR A 809 28.48 43.27 -7.89
C TYR A 809 27.90 43.14 -6.48
N ALA A 810 27.60 41.93 -6.00
CA ALA A 810 27.00 41.74 -4.68
C ALA A 810 28.04 41.62 -3.55
N PRO A 811 27.74 42.12 -2.34
CA PRO A 811 28.58 41.93 -1.17
C PRO A 811 28.77 40.44 -0.81
N ILE A 812 29.93 40.07 -0.26
CA ILE A 812 30.25 38.69 0.19
C ILE A 812 29.19 38.17 1.20
N THR A 813 28.65 39.04 2.04
CA THR A 813 27.57 38.72 2.99
C THR A 813 26.26 38.31 2.29
N PHE A 814 25.97 38.88 1.12
CA PHE A 814 24.81 38.52 0.30
C PHE A 814 25.00 37.15 -0.34
N ILE A 815 26.20 36.83 -0.85
CA ILE A 815 26.51 35.51 -1.43
C ILE A 815 26.24 34.38 -0.43
N SER A 816 26.67 34.57 0.83
CA SER A 816 26.42 33.60 1.91
C SER A 816 24.92 33.40 2.19
N GLN A 817 24.14 34.49 2.20
CA GLN A 817 22.69 34.40 2.41
C GLN A 817 21.97 33.75 1.22
N LEU A 818 22.44 34.00 0.00
CA LEU A 818 21.91 33.41 -1.21
C LEU A 818 22.11 31.89 -1.22
N LEU A 819 23.26 31.40 -0.72
CA LEU A 819 23.50 29.98 -0.52
C LEU A 819 22.49 29.36 0.47
N TYR A 820 22.25 30.01 1.62
CA TYR A 820 21.26 29.52 2.58
C TYR A 820 19.85 29.49 2.00
N PHE A 821 19.48 30.48 1.19
CA PHE A 821 18.19 30.53 0.49
C PHE A 821 18.03 29.36 -0.49
N ILE A 822 19.04 29.10 -1.33
CA ILE A 822 19.02 28.01 -2.32
C ILE A 822 18.93 26.65 -1.62
N LEU A 823 19.77 26.41 -0.60
CA LEU A 823 19.76 25.15 0.14
C LEU A 823 18.44 24.93 0.88
N ALA A 824 17.89 25.98 1.50
CA ALA A 824 16.58 25.92 2.14
C ALA A 824 15.46 25.63 1.13
N GLY A 825 15.55 26.18 -0.08
CA GLY A 825 14.62 25.88 -1.17
C GLY A 825 14.66 24.41 -1.61
N PHE A 826 15.86 23.84 -1.80
CA PHE A 826 16.02 22.41 -2.11
C PHE A 826 15.53 21.52 -0.98
N LEU A 827 15.89 21.82 0.26
CA LEU A 827 15.44 21.06 1.42
C LEU A 827 13.91 21.13 1.56
N GLY A 828 13.33 22.31 1.37
CA GLY A 828 11.88 22.51 1.35
C GLY A 828 11.20 21.73 0.23
N TYR A 829 11.83 21.60 -0.93
CA TYR A 829 11.33 20.77 -2.02
C TYR A 829 11.19 19.30 -1.60
N TYR A 830 12.26 18.69 -1.11
CA TYR A 830 12.24 17.26 -0.75
C TYR A 830 11.32 16.96 0.44
N LEU A 831 11.33 17.81 1.47
CA LEU A 831 10.51 17.58 2.67
C LEU A 831 9.01 17.60 2.36
N ILE A 832 8.58 18.50 1.48
CA ILE A 832 7.15 18.73 1.24
C ILE A 832 6.57 17.72 0.26
N TRP A 833 7.37 17.28 -0.72
CA TRP A 833 6.99 16.16 -1.58
C TRP A 833 6.83 14.84 -0.83
N SER A 834 7.45 14.71 0.34
CA SER A 834 7.37 13.52 1.19
C SER A 834 6.17 13.54 2.16
N VAL A 835 5.36 14.62 2.18
CA VAL A 835 4.21 14.72 3.08
C VAL A 835 3.00 14.04 2.46
N GLU A 836 2.39 13.13 3.24
CA GLU A 836 1.14 12.44 2.87
C GLU A 836 0.03 13.45 2.51
N PRO A 837 -0.71 13.26 1.39
CA PRO A 837 -1.76 14.18 0.97
C PRO A 837 -2.86 14.44 2.02
N ALA A 838 -3.11 13.46 2.90
CA ALA A 838 -4.03 13.61 4.03
C ALA A 838 -3.63 14.74 5.00
N LEU A 839 -2.34 15.09 5.05
CA LEU A 839 -1.77 16.08 5.98
C LEU A 839 -1.53 17.46 5.36
N PHE A 840 -1.97 17.72 4.12
CA PHE A 840 -1.79 19.02 3.48
C PHE A 840 -2.48 20.19 4.22
N SER A 841 -3.62 19.94 4.86
CA SER A 841 -4.29 20.95 5.69
C SER A 841 -3.48 21.30 6.95
N PRO A 842 -3.03 20.32 7.77
CA PRO A 842 -2.06 20.56 8.84
C PRO A 842 -0.76 21.23 8.38
N LEU A 843 -0.24 20.84 7.21
CA LEU A 843 0.98 21.43 6.63
C LEU A 843 0.80 22.92 6.29
N MET A 844 -0.35 23.30 5.73
CA MET A 844 -0.67 24.71 5.47
C MET A 844 -0.74 25.51 6.78
N SER A 845 -1.37 24.96 7.83
CA SER A 845 -1.44 25.60 9.14
C SER A 845 -0.04 25.78 9.76
N THR A 846 0.81 24.75 9.65
CA THR A 846 2.19 24.77 10.17
C THR A 846 3.05 25.77 9.40
N SER A 847 2.92 25.81 8.08
CA SER A 847 3.63 26.79 7.22
C SER A 847 3.22 28.23 7.55
N ASN A 848 1.93 28.46 7.83
CA ASN A 848 1.46 29.76 8.29
C ASN A 848 1.99 30.09 9.71
N SER A 849 2.19 29.10 10.57
CA SER A 849 2.81 29.32 11.89
C SER A 849 4.27 29.73 11.74
N LEU A 850 5.01 29.07 10.83
CA LEU A 850 6.40 29.35 10.50
C LEU A 850 6.59 30.75 9.88
N SER A 851 5.61 31.25 9.11
CA SER A 851 5.67 32.63 8.57
C SER A 851 5.67 33.68 9.69
N GLY A 852 5.22 33.33 10.90
CA GLY A 852 5.34 34.15 12.10
C GLY A 852 6.78 34.45 12.55
N VAL A 853 7.80 33.85 11.91
CA VAL A 853 9.23 34.20 12.09
C VAL A 853 9.53 35.69 11.87
N VAL A 854 8.66 36.40 11.14
CA VAL A 854 8.71 37.88 10.99
C VAL A 854 8.75 38.63 12.32
N ILE A 855 8.38 37.98 13.44
CA ILE A 855 8.60 38.46 14.81
C ILE A 855 10.04 38.90 15.05
N LEU A 856 11.04 38.21 14.48
CA LEU A 856 12.45 38.57 14.61
C LEU A 856 12.74 39.94 13.99
N GLY A 857 12.13 40.23 12.84
CA GLY A 857 12.21 41.55 12.21
C GLY A 857 11.53 42.62 13.06
N GLY A 858 10.36 42.30 13.63
CA GLY A 858 9.65 43.17 14.59
C GLY A 858 10.51 43.51 15.82
N MET A 859 11.18 42.53 16.41
CA MET A 859 12.07 42.69 17.56
C MET A 859 13.27 43.59 17.23
N LEU A 860 13.86 43.43 16.05
CA LEU A 860 14.94 44.30 15.58
C LEU A 860 14.46 45.75 15.44
N MET A 861 13.30 45.97 14.84
CA MET A 861 12.74 47.32 14.65
C MET A 861 12.26 47.94 15.97
N ALA A 862 11.78 47.14 16.92
CA ALA A 862 11.39 47.59 18.25
C ALA A 862 12.60 48.06 19.10
N SER A 863 13.83 47.63 18.76
CA SER A 863 15.05 48.09 19.45
C SER A 863 15.48 49.52 19.08
N LEU A 864 14.87 50.11 18.04
CA LEU A 864 15.12 51.49 17.59
C LEU A 864 14.57 52.53 18.59
N PRO A 865 14.98 53.81 18.48
CA PRO A 865 14.63 54.86 19.44
C PRO A 865 13.13 54.90 19.77
N ARG A 866 12.83 54.91 21.08
CA ARG A 866 11.45 54.93 21.61
C ARG A 866 10.68 56.12 21.03
N GLY A 867 9.47 55.86 20.53
CA GLY A 867 8.60 56.87 19.93
C GLY A 867 8.85 57.12 18.44
N SER A 868 9.86 56.50 17.82
CA SER A 868 9.98 56.50 16.35
C SER A 868 8.89 55.64 15.71
N ALA A 869 8.46 56.00 14.50
CA ALA A 869 7.48 55.21 13.74
C ALA A 869 7.93 53.74 13.55
N ALA A 870 9.23 53.53 13.37
CA ALA A 870 9.83 52.21 13.27
C ALA A 870 9.71 51.38 14.56
N ASN A 871 9.89 52.01 15.73
CA ASN A 871 9.71 51.37 17.03
C ASN A 871 8.24 50.96 17.25
N VAL A 872 7.29 51.85 16.94
CA VAL A 872 5.84 51.55 17.07
C VAL A 872 5.43 50.42 16.14
N LEU A 873 5.81 50.48 14.86
CA LEU A 873 5.53 49.42 13.88
C LEU A 873 6.20 48.09 14.25
N GLY A 874 7.42 48.13 14.81
CA GLY A 874 8.12 46.96 15.33
C GLY A 874 7.35 46.29 16.47
N CYS A 875 6.88 47.07 17.45
CA CYS A 875 6.05 46.57 18.54
C CYS A 875 4.72 45.96 18.03
N THR A 876 4.05 46.62 17.08
CA THR A 876 2.82 46.07 16.47
C THR A 876 3.09 44.78 15.70
N ALA A 877 4.19 44.71 14.94
CA ALA A 877 4.61 43.51 14.21
C ALA A 877 4.87 42.34 15.16
N ILE A 878 5.48 42.57 16.32
CA ILE A 878 5.70 41.52 17.34
C ILE A 878 4.35 40.95 17.81
N THR A 879 3.38 41.80 18.14
CA THR A 879 2.07 41.36 18.62
C THR A 879 1.35 40.48 17.59
N VAL A 880 1.27 40.95 16.34
CA VAL A 880 0.57 40.21 15.27
C VAL A 880 1.31 38.92 14.92
N ALA A 881 2.64 38.96 14.84
CA ALA A 881 3.45 37.79 14.56
C ALA A 881 3.35 36.74 15.68
N ALA A 882 3.33 37.15 16.95
CA ALA A 882 3.15 36.24 18.07
C ALA A 882 1.79 35.51 18.00
N ILE A 883 0.71 36.23 17.69
CA ILE A 883 -0.61 35.62 17.47
C ILE A 883 -0.54 34.56 16.37
N ASN A 884 0.15 34.87 15.26
CA ASN A 884 0.30 33.94 14.15
C ASN A 884 1.10 32.68 14.51
N VAL A 885 2.23 32.84 15.23
CA VAL A 885 3.06 31.72 15.70
C VAL A 885 2.26 30.82 16.65
N PHE A 886 1.79 31.36 17.78
CA PHE A 886 1.15 30.56 18.82
C PHE A 886 -0.22 30.04 18.39
N GLY A 887 -1.03 30.88 17.74
CA GLY A 887 -2.33 30.48 17.21
C GLY A 887 -2.21 29.42 16.13
N GLY A 888 -1.27 29.59 15.19
CA GLY A 888 -1.04 28.62 14.13
C GLY A 888 -0.58 27.25 14.65
N PHE A 889 0.40 27.22 15.58
CA PHE A 889 0.86 25.96 16.17
C PHE A 889 -0.23 25.29 17.00
N ALA A 890 -1.04 26.06 17.73
CA ALA A 890 -2.18 25.51 18.47
C ALA A 890 -3.22 24.88 17.53
N VAL A 891 -3.54 25.52 16.40
CA VAL A 891 -4.45 24.96 15.39
C VAL A 891 -3.86 23.70 14.75
N SER A 892 -2.57 23.74 14.37
CA SER A 892 -1.87 22.58 13.80
C SER A 892 -1.88 21.40 14.76
N TYR A 893 -1.61 21.64 16.04
CA TYR A 893 -1.65 20.62 17.08
C TYR A 893 -3.06 20.01 17.23
N ARG A 894 -4.11 20.85 17.27
CA ARG A 894 -5.50 20.36 17.35
C ARG A 894 -5.89 19.53 16.13
N MET A 895 -5.46 19.93 14.93
CA MET A 895 -5.69 19.15 13.71
C MET A 895 -4.98 17.80 13.79
N LEU A 896 -3.71 17.76 14.19
CA LEU A 896 -2.93 16.52 14.31
C LEU A 896 -3.49 15.56 15.37
N LEU A 897 -4.05 16.08 16.47
CA LEU A 897 -4.71 15.25 17.48
C LEU A 897 -5.94 14.49 16.93
N MET A 898 -6.64 15.05 15.94
CA MET A 898 -7.77 14.37 15.31
C MET A 898 -7.33 13.13 14.51
N PHE A 899 -6.03 12.99 14.20
CA PHE A 899 -5.48 11.84 13.49
C PHE A 899 -4.93 10.73 14.42
N LYS A 900 -4.88 10.95 15.73
CA LYS A 900 -4.43 9.90 16.67
C LYS A 900 -5.53 8.85 16.85
N LYS A 901 -5.17 7.56 16.71
CA LYS A 901 -6.02 6.45 17.15
C LYS A 901 -6.21 6.55 18.67
N GLU A 902 -7.45 6.52 19.14
CA GLU A 902 -7.72 6.18 20.54
C GLU A 902 -7.55 4.65 20.65
N GLU A 903 -6.58 4.21 21.45
CA GLU A 903 -6.48 2.83 21.89
C GLU A 903 -7.68 2.56 22.82
N HIS A 904 -8.69 1.85 22.33
CA HIS A 904 -9.80 1.28 23.11
C HIS A 904 -9.79 -0.23 23.00
#